data_AF-A0A2N3FKX1-F1
#
_entry.id   AF-A0A2N3FKX1-F1
#
_cell.length_a   1.000
_cell.length_b   1.000
_cell.length_c   1.000
_cell.angle_alpha   90.00
_cell.angle_beta   90.00
_cell.angle_gamma   90.00
#
_symmetry.space_group_name_H-M   'P 1'
#
loop_
_entity.id
_entity.type
_entity.pdbx_description
1 polymer ?
#
loop_
_entity_poly.entity_id
_entity_poly.type
_entity_poly.pdbx_seq_one_letter_code
_entity_poly.pdbx_strand_id
1 'polypeptide(L)'
;MDWRPGYRRRRVTAALTFAFACVFLASPVALAETAPHVATTLDTDTCAMCHRAHSAPGSFGRVTTDSWEMTSSALALAVPSDTGDTQLCYVCHGFEALGSGTDVQSSFNATSAHTLAPVASPYGPSVKQCSSCHDSHGADKISGTTPFPKLLRSRMSSGTPVFQAEEYCTTCHANRPLDTFDGLTIYRQTGHYTQLPDPANGTKVRCSVCHVAHGSAIAPLIVGQITPPALATTFTVPANDRRLCFGCHPTSQGTYPGSAVYATSGHAVSSAVTTIAGEWPAVDATQLTGECQVCHASMGRDDGTGNAIPKLADAVGRTLCDRCHDADGPAATDLASLGYPASAAGDPELVVAISPAAETAVFGRVAIYGTEATATTPRTIRGPREYRAPAGVGDMATGNIDGIGPAEVIVADPAVARLTVFIQDDLKGITTNFGPGTQAIAATAEFVAVADVFDDVDGLPEVLALDADAGNLYIYRWDGLGSLTLVDGPVVVGGTPTGIATGGVTGTAFDDVVITDSSVPEYNLLTETAPDTLGIVDTAATKVGPRGPSIGDVWPDAGVEIVIANSGDAVDSVSIFAADGTLLGDVSVNAEAGAQAWDTLVADVLPFSATAELSVAVYGADGTSTVNVFSQSGPGLSAPLRFDTGKGFGTGSLAAGDIDGDGRLELVAGNGGWWDRDVAKAAEPSIQIFNHNVAGTTFAGTLTFSGGGVERAGMPPAVAIADLGMVGYSRHPVSAVADAHNSTETPPFARHVECADCHDPHEATATVAAAPLVYGRLKGVFGSGITNTGVGAAITYSDVQPVVNEYEVCLKCHSAYSDLEGGRDIAAEVNDQNASVHAVEGASATVAQNGSFTGGWTNNSVLFCKDCHGSSDPATPVGTHSSAEAPILLKPYLGVSPSDTDMLCYSCHKYSVYYTSVDDTGTTGSFFYNTAGVAPELHGLHVREHGFGCASCHVSHGSPTEERLIRSDIGFVLPDAPDDGSCTNACHTAGAKHSYTR
;
A
#
# COMPACT_ATOMS: atom_id res chain seq x y z
N MET A 1 23.74 -54.58 -30.18
CA MET A 1 24.59 -55.30 -29.22
C MET A 1 23.68 -56.20 -28.40
N ASP A 2 23.47 -57.40 -28.91
CA ASP A 2 22.74 -58.51 -28.29
C ASP A 2 23.62 -59.23 -27.28
N TRP A 3 23.09 -59.61 -26.11
CA TRP A 3 23.59 -60.78 -25.36
C TRP A 3 22.47 -61.44 -24.53
N ARG A 4 21.94 -62.55 -25.08
CA ARG A 4 21.61 -63.81 -24.38
C ARG A 4 22.34 -64.92 -25.15
N PRO A 5 22.88 -65.98 -24.53
CA PRO A 5 22.10 -67.21 -24.19
C PRO A 5 22.62 -67.93 -22.91
N GLY A 6 21.87 -68.74 -22.15
CA GLY A 6 21.23 -70.02 -22.50
C GLY A 6 22.18 -71.22 -22.30
N TYR A 7 21.99 -72.06 -21.27
CA TYR A 7 22.55 -73.43 -21.24
C TYR A 7 21.56 -74.49 -20.71
N ARG A 8 21.78 -75.72 -21.19
CA ARG A 8 20.80 -76.76 -21.48
C ARG A 8 20.65 -77.84 -20.39
N ARG A 9 19.44 -78.43 -20.41
CA ARG A 9 18.97 -79.78 -20.01
C ARG A 9 20.02 -80.92 -20.04
N ARG A 10 19.88 -81.92 -19.14
CA ARG A 10 19.32 -83.29 -19.43
C ARG A 10 19.52 -84.36 -18.32
N ARG A 11 18.42 -85.11 -18.04
CA ARG A 11 18.24 -86.58 -17.81
C ARG A 11 18.75 -87.16 -16.48
N VAL A 12 18.02 -88.06 -15.78
CA VAL A 12 17.75 -89.52 -16.06
C VAL A 12 16.52 -89.96 -15.21
N THR A 13 15.35 -90.34 -15.75
CA THR A 13 14.75 -91.69 -16.03
C THR A 13 14.84 -92.81 -14.97
N ALA A 14 13.68 -93.23 -14.41
CA ALA A 14 13.13 -94.61 -14.28
C ALA A 14 11.98 -94.63 -13.23
N ALA A 15 10.69 -94.70 -13.57
CA ALA A 15 9.86 -95.83 -14.05
C ALA A 15 9.32 -96.76 -12.94
N LEU A 16 8.00 -96.72 -12.66
CA LEU A 16 7.02 -97.83 -12.83
C LEU A 16 5.65 -97.61 -12.12
N THR A 17 4.60 -97.47 -12.96
CA THR A 17 3.23 -98.07 -12.92
C THR A 17 2.26 -97.88 -11.73
N PHE A 18 1.14 -97.14 -11.88
CA PHE A 18 -0.27 -97.53 -12.28
C PHE A 18 -1.02 -98.31 -11.17
N ALA A 19 -2.28 -98.04 -10.73
CA ALA A 19 -3.40 -97.22 -11.22
C ALA A 19 -4.50 -97.04 -10.13
N PHE A 20 -5.22 -95.90 -10.19
CA PHE A 20 -6.67 -95.65 -9.96
C PHE A 20 -7.46 -96.33 -8.82
N ALA A 21 -8.02 -95.52 -7.88
CA ALA A 21 -9.43 -95.06 -7.88
C ALA A 21 -9.90 -94.54 -6.50
N CYS A 22 -10.47 -93.32 -6.50
CA CYS A 22 -11.46 -92.73 -5.59
C CYS A 22 -11.30 -92.86 -4.04
N VAL A 23 -10.98 -91.75 -3.36
CA VAL A 23 -11.77 -91.14 -2.25
C VAL A 23 -11.29 -89.69 -2.05
N PHE A 24 -12.23 -88.75 -2.17
CA PHE A 24 -12.15 -87.37 -1.66
C PHE A 24 -11.96 -87.40 -0.14
N LEU A 25 -10.93 -86.72 0.40
CA LEU A 25 -11.00 -86.13 1.75
C LEU A 25 -10.21 -84.82 1.76
N ALA A 26 -10.89 -83.82 2.30
CA ALA A 26 -10.60 -82.40 2.25
C ALA A 26 -9.24 -82.02 2.88
N SER A 27 -8.51 -81.14 2.21
CA SER A 27 -7.63 -80.20 2.91
C SER A 27 -8.50 -79.38 3.87
N PRO A 28 -8.10 -79.13 5.12
CA PRO A 28 -8.84 -78.20 5.97
C PRO A 28 -8.70 -76.82 5.34
N VAL A 29 -9.79 -76.39 4.70
CA VAL A 29 -10.08 -74.97 4.58
C VAL A 29 -10.20 -74.50 6.03
N ALA A 30 -9.16 -73.87 6.56
CA ALA A 30 -9.35 -72.98 7.69
C ALA A 30 -10.29 -71.89 7.16
N LEU A 31 -11.58 -72.05 7.44
CA LEU A 31 -12.56 -70.99 7.32
C LEU A 31 -12.00 -69.86 8.18
N ALA A 32 -11.58 -68.75 7.56
CA ALA A 32 -11.44 -67.49 8.28
C ALA A 32 -12.85 -67.17 8.77
N GLU A 33 -13.14 -67.52 10.02
CA GLU A 33 -14.41 -67.22 10.66
C GLU A 33 -14.46 -65.71 10.78
N THR A 34 -15.34 -65.08 9.99
CA THR A 34 -15.55 -63.63 10.02
C THR A 34 -15.77 -63.21 11.46
N ALA A 35 -14.95 -62.27 11.97
CA ALA A 35 -15.14 -61.72 13.30
C ALA A 35 -16.63 -61.38 13.53
N PRO A 36 -17.22 -61.80 14.66
CA PRO A 36 -18.66 -61.90 14.87
C PRO A 36 -19.32 -60.53 15.08
N HIS A 37 -19.29 -59.69 14.05
CA HIS A 37 -20.08 -58.49 13.98
C HIS A 37 -21.52 -58.88 13.61
N VAL A 38 -22.37 -59.05 14.61
CA VAL A 38 -23.71 -59.60 14.41
C VAL A 38 -24.73 -58.51 14.13
N ALA A 39 -25.20 -58.41 12.88
CA ALA A 39 -26.29 -57.51 12.47
C ALA A 39 -27.68 -58.01 12.97
N THR A 40 -27.76 -58.29 14.27
CA THR A 40 -28.96 -58.62 15.05
C THR A 40 -29.99 -59.50 14.35
N THR A 41 -29.66 -60.78 14.12
CA THR A 41 -30.54 -61.94 14.35
C THR A 41 -29.75 -63.25 14.16
N LEU A 42 -29.83 -64.11 15.18
CA LEU A 42 -29.62 -65.58 15.15
C LEU A 42 -28.18 -66.12 15.13
N ASP A 43 -27.55 -66.20 16.32
CA ASP A 43 -26.91 -67.42 16.86
C ASP A 43 -26.40 -67.16 18.31
N THR A 44 -26.77 -68.02 19.27
CA THR A 44 -26.29 -67.95 20.67
C THR A 44 -24.78 -68.17 20.78
N ASP A 45 -24.19 -68.97 19.89
CA ASP A 45 -22.76 -69.27 19.93
C ASP A 45 -21.93 -68.06 19.46
N THR A 46 -22.44 -67.31 18.48
CA THR A 46 -21.83 -66.06 18.01
C THR A 46 -21.88 -64.96 19.08
N CYS A 47 -23.01 -64.83 19.78
CA CYS A 47 -23.11 -63.92 20.93
C CYS A 47 -22.15 -64.32 22.06
N ALA A 48 -21.92 -65.62 22.28
CA ALA A 48 -21.04 -66.14 23.31
C ALA A 48 -19.53 -65.83 23.07
N MET A 49 -19.16 -65.45 21.85
CA MET A 49 -17.80 -64.99 21.52
C MET A 49 -17.47 -63.63 22.15
N CYS A 50 -18.46 -62.77 22.34
CA CYS A 50 -18.31 -61.43 22.91
C CYS A 50 -18.94 -61.30 24.32
N HIS A 51 -19.96 -62.12 24.61
CA HIS A 51 -20.78 -62.06 25.81
C HIS A 51 -20.69 -63.35 26.62
N ARG A 52 -20.73 -63.27 27.96
CA ARG A 52 -20.80 -64.47 28.82
C ARG A 52 -22.08 -64.48 29.64
N ALA A 53 -23.02 -65.35 29.27
CA ALA A 53 -24.42 -65.27 29.69
C ALA A 53 -24.72 -65.29 31.20
N HIS A 54 -23.82 -65.76 32.10
CA HIS A 54 -24.18 -66.00 33.51
C HIS A 54 -23.11 -65.68 34.58
N SER A 55 -22.17 -64.73 34.41
CA SER A 55 -21.16 -64.48 35.47
C SER A 55 -20.48 -63.10 35.59
N ALA A 56 -21.07 -61.99 35.14
CA ALA A 56 -20.41 -60.68 35.32
C ALA A 56 -21.02 -59.86 36.47
N PRO A 57 -20.44 -59.87 37.69
CA PRO A 57 -20.63 -58.78 38.65
C PRO A 57 -19.74 -57.61 38.20
N GLY A 58 -20.16 -56.90 37.16
CA GLY A 58 -19.50 -55.69 36.68
C GLY A 58 -20.33 -54.46 37.04
N SER A 59 -19.70 -53.43 37.61
CA SER A 59 -20.32 -52.11 37.77
C SER A 59 -20.50 -51.48 36.40
N PHE A 60 -21.74 -51.42 35.91
CA PHE A 60 -22.08 -50.68 34.69
C PHE A 60 -22.31 -49.21 35.05
N GLY A 61 -21.65 -48.31 34.33
CA GLY A 61 -21.78 -46.88 34.53
C GLY A 61 -21.58 -46.13 33.23
N ARG A 62 -22.14 -44.93 33.15
CA ARG A 62 -21.66 -43.93 32.19
C ARG A 62 -20.28 -43.47 32.66
N VAL A 63 -19.38 -43.16 31.73
CA VAL A 63 -18.03 -42.63 32.05
C VAL A 63 -18.12 -41.43 33.00
N THR A 64 -19.17 -40.60 32.85
CA THR A 64 -19.64 -39.58 33.80
C THR A 64 -21.18 -39.61 33.88
N THR A 65 -21.81 -39.03 34.90
CA THR A 65 -23.28 -39.02 35.04
C THR A 65 -24.03 -38.46 33.83
N ASP A 66 -23.39 -37.56 33.09
CA ASP A 66 -23.95 -36.88 31.92
C ASP A 66 -23.44 -37.45 30.58
N SER A 67 -22.49 -38.40 30.58
CA SER A 67 -21.95 -38.99 29.34
C SER A 67 -22.87 -40.07 28.78
N TRP A 68 -22.96 -40.18 27.45
CA TRP A 68 -23.61 -41.30 26.78
C TRP A 68 -22.65 -42.47 26.49
N GLU A 69 -21.36 -42.27 26.78
CA GLU A 69 -20.31 -43.27 26.75
C GLU A 69 -20.41 -44.18 27.99
N MET A 70 -20.34 -45.49 27.77
CA MET A 70 -20.46 -46.50 28.82
C MET A 70 -19.09 -47.06 29.19
N THR A 71 -18.82 -47.28 30.48
CA THR A 71 -17.60 -47.96 30.95
C THR A 71 -17.59 -49.46 30.62
N SER A 72 -18.76 -50.01 30.25
CA SER A 72 -18.94 -51.36 29.72
C SER A 72 -20.34 -51.49 29.09
N SER A 73 -20.52 -52.39 28.12
CA SER A 73 -21.88 -52.84 27.75
C SER A 73 -22.34 -53.88 28.78
N ALA A 74 -23.61 -53.83 29.18
CA ALA A 74 -24.17 -54.65 30.28
C ALA A 74 -24.09 -56.19 30.09
N LEU A 75 -23.48 -56.66 29.00
CA LEU A 75 -23.32 -58.08 28.69
C LEU A 75 -21.91 -58.48 28.19
N ALA A 76 -20.90 -57.60 28.16
CA ALA A 76 -19.54 -58.00 27.76
C ALA A 76 -18.86 -58.90 28.84
N LEU A 77 -17.91 -59.76 28.43
CA LEU A 77 -16.89 -60.29 29.36
C LEU A 77 -16.36 -59.13 30.19
N ALA A 78 -16.33 -59.27 31.53
CA ALA A 78 -15.93 -58.20 32.45
C ALA A 78 -14.62 -57.56 31.98
N VAL A 79 -14.72 -56.41 31.31
CA VAL A 79 -13.58 -55.65 30.85
C VAL A 79 -13.05 -54.88 32.05
N PRO A 80 -11.72 -54.80 32.25
CA PRO A 80 -11.15 -53.99 33.32
C PRO A 80 -11.74 -52.57 33.25
N SER A 81 -12.21 -52.05 34.39
CA SER A 81 -12.93 -50.78 34.46
C SER A 81 -12.08 -49.57 34.02
N ASP A 82 -10.76 -49.73 34.02
CA ASP A 82 -9.76 -48.78 33.58
C ASP A 82 -9.54 -48.82 32.05
N THR A 83 -9.57 -49.98 31.38
CA THR A 83 -9.32 -50.10 29.94
C THR A 83 -10.57 -50.16 29.06
N GLY A 84 -11.75 -50.41 29.65
CA GLY A 84 -13.02 -50.58 28.93
C GLY A 84 -12.98 -51.59 27.77
N ASP A 85 -13.79 -51.40 26.73
CA ASP A 85 -13.99 -52.40 25.66
C ASP A 85 -12.80 -52.58 24.69
N THR A 86 -11.81 -51.69 24.75
CA THR A 86 -10.63 -51.71 23.87
C THR A 86 -9.88 -53.05 23.94
N GLN A 87 -9.69 -53.60 25.14
CA GLN A 87 -9.00 -54.87 25.32
C GLN A 87 -9.79 -56.06 24.73
N LEU A 88 -11.13 -56.02 24.83
CA LEU A 88 -12.00 -57.04 24.22
C LEU A 88 -11.87 -57.00 22.70
N CYS A 89 -11.85 -55.82 22.10
CA CYS A 89 -11.68 -55.67 20.66
C CYS A 89 -10.31 -56.21 20.18
N TYR A 90 -9.23 -55.98 20.94
CA TYR A 90 -7.89 -56.48 20.61
C TYR A 90 -7.73 -58.00 20.70
N VAL A 91 -8.62 -58.74 21.36
CA VAL A 91 -8.61 -60.21 21.30
C VAL A 91 -8.79 -60.70 19.86
N CYS A 92 -9.62 -60.00 19.08
CA CYS A 92 -9.91 -60.33 17.69
C CYS A 92 -9.18 -59.43 16.69
N HIS A 93 -8.84 -58.20 17.07
CA HIS A 93 -8.24 -57.17 16.21
C HIS A 93 -6.83 -56.73 16.65
N GLY A 94 -6.19 -57.45 17.57
CA GLY A 94 -4.83 -57.20 18.01
C GLY A 94 -3.76 -57.82 17.10
N PHE A 95 -2.50 -57.43 17.30
CA PHE A 95 -1.36 -57.92 16.51
C PHE A 95 -1.09 -59.44 16.69
N GLU A 96 -1.61 -60.04 17.77
CA GLU A 96 -1.55 -61.49 18.07
C GLU A 96 -2.90 -62.22 17.85
N ALA A 97 -3.90 -61.56 17.24
CA ALA A 97 -5.27 -62.06 17.23
C ALA A 97 -5.51 -63.32 16.36
N LEU A 98 -6.38 -64.21 16.85
CA LEU A 98 -6.65 -65.54 16.28
C LEU A 98 -7.82 -65.60 15.27
N GLY A 99 -8.58 -64.50 15.07
CA GLY A 99 -9.91 -64.60 14.43
C GLY A 99 -10.25 -63.63 13.28
N SER A 100 -9.97 -62.32 13.38
CA SER A 100 -10.51 -61.35 12.39
C SER A 100 -9.65 -61.16 11.12
N GLY A 101 -8.35 -61.48 11.20
CA GLY A 101 -7.37 -61.17 10.15
C GLY A 101 -7.11 -59.67 9.92
N THR A 102 -7.68 -58.77 10.72
CA THR A 102 -7.50 -57.31 10.62
C THR A 102 -6.87 -56.78 11.90
N ASP A 103 -5.58 -56.47 11.85
CA ASP A 103 -4.84 -55.82 12.93
C ASP A 103 -5.19 -54.33 13.00
N VAL A 104 -5.74 -53.92 14.14
CA VAL A 104 -6.10 -52.54 14.48
C VAL A 104 -5.19 -52.00 15.59
N GLN A 105 -4.68 -52.88 16.46
CA GLN A 105 -3.84 -52.50 17.59
C GLN A 105 -2.50 -51.90 17.15
N SER A 106 -1.90 -52.41 16.07
CA SER A 106 -0.66 -51.82 15.54
C SER A 106 -0.83 -50.36 15.10
N SER A 107 -1.99 -49.98 14.55
CA SER A 107 -2.26 -48.58 14.21
C SER A 107 -2.31 -47.69 15.46
N PHE A 108 -2.95 -48.15 16.54
CA PHE A 108 -3.01 -47.39 17.80
C PHE A 108 -1.67 -47.35 18.56
N ASN A 109 -0.72 -48.20 18.20
CA ASN A 109 0.66 -48.16 18.71
C ASN A 109 1.59 -47.27 17.86
N ALA A 110 1.07 -46.63 16.81
CA ALA A 110 1.87 -45.76 15.95
C ALA A 110 2.22 -44.42 16.64
N THR A 111 3.19 -43.71 16.08
CA THR A 111 3.72 -42.44 16.64
C THR A 111 2.64 -41.36 16.80
N SER A 112 1.68 -41.33 15.88
CA SER A 112 0.51 -40.46 15.94
C SER A 112 -0.73 -41.34 15.94
N ALA A 113 -1.56 -41.27 16.98
CA ALA A 113 -2.75 -42.09 17.13
C ALA A 113 -3.82 -41.37 17.95
N HIS A 114 -5.09 -41.66 17.67
CA HIS A 114 -6.15 -41.31 18.60
C HIS A 114 -5.96 -42.07 19.91
N THR A 115 -6.13 -41.39 21.04
CA THR A 115 -6.02 -42.00 22.36
C THR A 115 -7.28 -42.79 22.71
N LEU A 116 -7.10 -44.04 23.13
CA LEU A 116 -8.15 -44.86 23.72
C LEU A 116 -7.90 -45.06 25.22
N ALA A 117 -8.91 -45.57 25.91
CA ALA A 117 -8.82 -45.95 27.31
C ALA A 117 -7.58 -46.77 27.67
N PRO A 118 -6.96 -46.52 28.84
CA PRO A 118 -7.38 -45.65 29.94
C PRO A 118 -7.07 -44.15 29.74
N VAL A 119 -6.42 -43.77 28.64
CA VAL A 119 -5.93 -42.42 28.43
C VAL A 119 -7.09 -41.51 28.00
N ALA A 120 -7.31 -40.42 28.74
CA ALA A 120 -8.28 -39.41 28.35
C ALA A 120 -7.82 -38.70 27.08
N SER A 121 -8.78 -38.39 26.20
CA SER A 121 -8.48 -37.62 25.01
C SER A 121 -8.11 -36.18 25.37
N PRO A 122 -7.16 -35.55 24.66
CA PRO A 122 -6.95 -34.11 24.76
C PRO A 122 -8.20 -33.30 24.36
N TYR A 123 -9.12 -33.87 23.56
CA TYR A 123 -10.28 -33.16 22.98
C TYR A 123 -11.56 -33.18 23.82
N GLY A 124 -11.47 -33.49 25.11
CA GLY A 124 -12.56 -33.40 26.08
C GLY A 124 -12.28 -34.31 27.27
N PRO A 125 -12.92 -34.11 28.43
CA PRO A 125 -12.62 -34.87 29.66
C PRO A 125 -13.01 -36.35 29.60
N SER A 126 -13.33 -36.90 28.42
CA SER A 126 -13.86 -38.25 28.27
C SER A 126 -12.85 -39.20 27.63
N VAL A 127 -12.79 -40.40 28.21
CA VAL A 127 -11.98 -41.52 27.75
C VAL A 127 -12.70 -42.18 26.57
N LYS A 128 -12.04 -42.34 25.43
CA LYS A 128 -12.62 -42.96 24.24
C LYS A 128 -12.43 -44.49 24.23
N GLN A 129 -13.40 -45.19 23.65
CA GLN A 129 -13.48 -46.64 23.55
C GLN A 129 -13.68 -47.05 22.08
N CYS A 130 -13.49 -48.32 21.73
CA CYS A 130 -13.76 -48.78 20.37
C CYS A 130 -15.24 -48.58 19.99
N SER A 131 -16.17 -48.77 20.94
CA SER A 131 -17.59 -48.51 20.74
C SER A 131 -18.00 -47.04 20.72
N SER A 132 -17.10 -46.11 21.08
CA SER A 132 -17.31 -44.67 20.85
C SER A 132 -17.36 -44.33 19.36
N CYS A 133 -16.71 -45.17 18.54
CA CYS A 133 -16.52 -44.97 17.12
C CYS A 133 -17.26 -46.01 16.26
N HIS A 134 -17.48 -47.21 16.81
CA HIS A 134 -18.08 -48.34 16.09
C HIS A 134 -19.33 -48.91 16.77
N ASP A 135 -20.31 -49.33 15.97
CA ASP A 135 -21.44 -50.13 16.39
C ASP A 135 -21.19 -51.63 16.14
N SER A 136 -20.59 -52.31 17.10
CA SER A 136 -20.26 -53.75 17.00
C SER A 136 -21.47 -54.65 16.71
N HIS A 137 -22.70 -54.18 16.98
CA HIS A 137 -23.94 -54.90 16.69
C HIS A 137 -24.53 -54.59 15.31
N GLY A 138 -24.02 -53.60 14.57
CA GLY A 138 -24.60 -53.15 13.29
C GLY A 138 -26.12 -52.98 13.35
N ALA A 139 -26.63 -52.47 14.48
CA ALA A 139 -28.05 -52.33 14.76
C ALA A 139 -28.66 -51.26 13.84
N ASP A 140 -27.87 -50.23 13.54
CA ASP A 140 -28.19 -49.18 12.60
C ASP A 140 -27.76 -49.57 11.17
N LYS A 141 -28.65 -49.38 10.18
CA LYS A 141 -28.51 -49.93 8.82
C LYS A 141 -28.86 -48.90 7.75
N ILE A 142 -28.13 -48.93 6.61
CA ILE A 142 -28.42 -48.11 5.41
C ILE A 142 -29.75 -48.55 4.78
N SER A 143 -29.99 -49.86 4.75
CA SER A 143 -31.21 -50.50 4.26
C SER A 143 -31.42 -51.82 5.00
N GLY A 144 -32.62 -52.41 4.99
CA GLY A 144 -33.10 -53.42 5.95
C GLY A 144 -32.12 -54.49 6.51
N THR A 145 -31.15 -54.97 5.73
CA THR A 145 -30.12 -55.93 6.17
C THR A 145 -28.67 -55.46 5.99
N THR A 146 -28.43 -54.22 5.57
CA THR A 146 -27.10 -53.69 5.23
C THR A 146 -26.62 -52.72 6.32
N PRO A 147 -25.69 -53.13 7.19
CA PRO A 147 -25.08 -52.22 8.17
C PRO A 147 -24.34 -51.07 7.49
N PHE A 148 -24.11 -49.99 8.23
CA PHE A 148 -23.20 -48.93 7.76
C PHE A 148 -21.77 -49.50 7.56
N PRO A 149 -21.04 -49.06 6.50
CA PRO A 149 -19.68 -49.50 6.23
C PRO A 149 -18.77 -49.32 7.44
N LYS A 150 -17.94 -50.34 7.71
CA LYS A 150 -17.05 -50.42 8.88
C LYS A 150 -17.77 -50.25 10.23
N LEU A 151 -19.09 -50.40 10.25
CA LEU A 151 -19.92 -50.23 11.44
C LEU A 151 -19.70 -48.88 12.13
N LEU A 152 -19.40 -47.82 11.37
CA LEU A 152 -19.15 -46.51 11.96
C LEU A 152 -20.40 -46.01 12.69
N ARG A 153 -20.24 -45.61 13.95
CA ARG A 153 -21.24 -44.86 14.72
C ARG A 153 -20.57 -44.01 15.78
N SER A 154 -20.72 -42.70 15.64
CA SER A 154 -20.43 -41.72 16.68
C SER A 154 -21.72 -40.96 17.06
N ARG A 155 -21.68 -40.07 18.06
CA ARG A 155 -22.83 -39.28 18.50
C ARG A 155 -22.45 -37.81 18.66
N MET A 156 -23.34 -36.94 18.23
CA MET A 156 -23.27 -35.51 18.57
C MET A 156 -23.54 -35.30 20.07
N SER A 157 -23.26 -34.10 20.58
CA SER A 157 -23.58 -33.71 21.97
C SER A 157 -25.06 -33.87 22.31
N SER A 158 -25.95 -33.73 21.32
CA SER A 158 -27.40 -33.98 21.42
C SER A 158 -27.78 -35.46 21.56
N GLY A 159 -26.84 -36.39 21.41
CA GLY A 159 -27.06 -37.84 21.43
C GLY A 159 -27.47 -38.43 20.07
N THR A 160 -27.71 -37.60 19.06
CA THR A 160 -28.03 -38.04 17.69
C THR A 160 -26.85 -38.82 17.08
N PRO A 161 -27.08 -40.04 16.57
CA PRO A 161 -26.01 -40.85 16.01
C PRO A 161 -25.65 -40.42 14.57
N VAL A 162 -24.37 -40.55 14.25
CA VAL A 162 -23.77 -40.21 12.94
C VAL A 162 -22.90 -41.37 12.47
N PHE A 163 -23.00 -41.74 11.19
CA PHE A 163 -22.51 -43.04 10.68
C PHE A 163 -21.66 -42.96 9.40
N GLN A 164 -21.62 -41.82 8.73
CA GLN A 164 -20.96 -41.65 7.44
C GLN A 164 -20.65 -40.16 7.21
N ALA A 165 -19.85 -39.88 6.18
CA ALA A 165 -19.44 -38.53 5.79
C ALA A 165 -18.71 -37.75 6.90
N GLU A 166 -18.34 -36.51 6.61
CA GLU A 166 -17.49 -35.70 7.49
C GLU A 166 -18.16 -35.41 8.84
N GLU A 167 -19.50 -35.43 8.90
CA GLU A 167 -20.27 -35.28 10.15
C GLU A 167 -19.81 -36.27 11.23
N TYR A 168 -19.33 -37.46 10.82
CA TYR A 168 -18.81 -38.44 11.75
C TYR A 168 -17.59 -37.91 12.50
N CYS A 169 -16.64 -37.30 11.79
CA CYS A 169 -15.42 -36.72 12.37
C CYS A 169 -15.73 -35.48 13.22
N THR A 170 -16.68 -34.65 12.80
CA THR A 170 -17.04 -33.41 13.52
C THR A 170 -17.81 -33.65 14.82
N THR A 171 -18.18 -34.90 15.13
CA THR A 171 -18.67 -35.23 16.49
C THR A 171 -17.62 -34.98 17.57
N CYS A 172 -16.33 -35.00 17.20
CA CYS A 172 -15.20 -34.76 18.12
C CYS A 172 -14.34 -33.57 17.67
N HIS A 173 -14.08 -33.42 16.37
CA HIS A 173 -13.34 -32.30 15.78
C HIS A 173 -14.30 -31.17 15.38
N ALA A 174 -14.73 -30.40 16.38
CA ALA A 174 -15.52 -29.19 16.18
C ALA A 174 -14.62 -28.01 15.81
N ASN A 175 -15.18 -26.90 15.32
CA ASN A 175 -14.44 -25.64 15.21
C ASN A 175 -14.05 -25.18 16.63
N ARG A 176 -12.75 -25.07 16.90
CA ARG A 176 -12.20 -24.56 18.16
C ARG A 176 -11.13 -23.51 17.84
N PRO A 177 -10.92 -22.51 18.72
CA PRO A 177 -9.94 -21.44 18.48
C PRO A 177 -8.48 -21.89 18.29
N LEU A 178 -8.13 -23.13 18.67
CA LEU A 178 -6.76 -23.66 18.55
C LEU A 178 -6.58 -24.62 17.36
N ASP A 179 -7.65 -24.94 16.63
CA ASP A 179 -7.63 -25.91 15.54
C ASP A 179 -7.42 -25.19 14.20
N THR A 180 -6.74 -25.85 13.25
CA THR A 180 -6.60 -25.36 11.87
C THR A 180 -7.81 -25.70 10.99
N PHE A 181 -8.93 -26.06 11.63
CA PHE A 181 -10.16 -26.51 10.98
C PHE A 181 -11.31 -25.61 11.42
N ASP A 182 -11.70 -24.69 10.54
CA ASP A 182 -12.76 -23.70 10.81
C ASP A 182 -14.19 -24.30 10.69
N GLY A 183 -14.26 -25.62 10.59
CA GLY A 183 -15.51 -26.38 10.59
C GLY A 183 -15.97 -26.81 9.21
N LEU A 184 -17.01 -27.66 9.23
CA LEU A 184 -17.49 -28.35 8.03
C LEU A 184 -18.13 -27.39 7.02
N THR A 185 -18.72 -26.28 7.48
CA THR A 185 -19.30 -25.26 6.60
C THR A 185 -18.25 -24.72 5.64
N ILE A 186 -17.08 -24.34 6.16
CA ILE A 186 -15.96 -23.81 5.36
C ILE A 186 -15.34 -24.91 4.51
N TYR A 187 -15.04 -26.08 5.10
CA TYR A 187 -14.46 -27.19 4.33
C TYR A 187 -15.29 -27.60 3.12
N ARG A 188 -16.63 -27.60 3.24
CA ARG A 188 -17.54 -27.93 2.12
C ARG A 188 -17.47 -26.97 0.94
N GLN A 189 -16.93 -25.76 1.13
CA GLN A 189 -16.71 -24.79 0.05
C GLN A 189 -15.39 -25.02 -0.69
N THR A 190 -14.48 -25.83 -0.13
CA THR A 190 -13.14 -26.02 -0.69
C THR A 190 -13.13 -26.94 -1.92
N GLY A 191 -12.11 -26.77 -2.77
CA GLY A 191 -11.80 -27.71 -3.85
C GLY A 191 -11.53 -29.13 -3.34
N HIS A 192 -10.91 -29.27 -2.17
CA HIS A 192 -10.66 -30.58 -1.56
C HIS A 192 -11.95 -31.30 -1.17
N TYR A 193 -12.97 -30.60 -0.68
CA TYR A 193 -14.27 -31.24 -0.52
C TYR A 193 -14.91 -31.53 -1.88
N THR A 194 -15.06 -30.52 -2.74
CA THR A 194 -15.90 -30.62 -3.95
C THR A 194 -15.34 -31.55 -5.04
N GLN A 195 -14.02 -31.73 -5.11
CA GLN A 195 -13.37 -32.50 -6.17
C GLN A 195 -12.87 -33.89 -5.75
N LEU A 196 -12.68 -34.14 -4.44
CA LEU A 196 -12.28 -35.46 -3.99
C LEU A 196 -13.45 -36.46 -4.11
N PRO A 197 -13.21 -37.67 -4.65
CA PRO A 197 -14.23 -38.70 -4.72
C PRO A 197 -14.52 -39.26 -3.32
N ASP A 198 -15.71 -39.82 -3.16
CA ASP A 198 -16.01 -40.61 -1.96
C ASP A 198 -15.02 -41.79 -1.84
N PRO A 199 -14.51 -42.08 -0.63
CA PRO A 199 -13.57 -43.18 -0.45
C PRO A 199 -14.21 -44.53 -0.80
N ALA A 200 -13.43 -45.40 -1.45
CA ALA A 200 -13.88 -46.73 -1.90
C ALA A 200 -14.35 -47.66 -0.75
N ASN A 201 -14.06 -47.30 0.51
CA ASN A 201 -14.50 -48.02 1.71
C ASN A 201 -16.00 -47.84 2.02
N GLY A 202 -16.72 -47.00 1.27
CA GLY A 202 -18.17 -46.79 1.38
C GLY A 202 -18.61 -45.88 2.54
N THR A 203 -17.69 -45.44 3.41
CA THR A 203 -17.99 -44.59 4.57
C THR A 203 -18.36 -43.16 4.18
N LYS A 204 -18.04 -42.74 2.95
CA LYS A 204 -18.19 -41.37 2.44
C LYS A 204 -17.39 -40.31 3.20
N VAL A 205 -16.52 -40.69 4.14
CA VAL A 205 -15.70 -39.75 4.92
C VAL A 205 -14.49 -39.32 4.09
N ARG A 206 -14.55 -38.17 3.41
CA ARG A 206 -13.45 -37.73 2.52
C ARG A 206 -12.17 -37.37 3.27
N CYS A 207 -12.26 -37.02 4.56
CA CYS A 207 -11.08 -36.84 5.43
C CYS A 207 -10.15 -38.07 5.42
N SER A 208 -10.71 -39.27 5.20
CA SER A 208 -9.93 -40.52 5.13
C SER A 208 -9.04 -40.66 3.88
N VAL A 209 -9.14 -39.73 2.92
CA VAL A 209 -8.21 -39.62 1.79
C VAL A 209 -6.85 -39.11 2.25
N CYS A 210 -6.81 -38.25 3.27
CA CYS A 210 -5.57 -37.64 3.79
C CYS A 210 -5.19 -38.20 5.17
N HIS A 211 -6.19 -38.56 5.99
CA HIS A 211 -5.98 -39.02 7.36
C HIS A 211 -6.31 -40.51 7.55
N VAL A 212 -5.61 -41.15 8.48
CA VAL A 212 -5.87 -42.49 8.99
C VAL A 212 -6.74 -42.38 10.23
N ALA A 213 -7.82 -43.16 10.30
CA ALA A 213 -8.81 -43.04 11.37
C ALA A 213 -8.33 -43.50 12.77
N HIS A 214 -7.27 -44.33 12.85
CA HIS A 214 -6.77 -44.89 14.12
C HIS A 214 -5.41 -44.32 14.52
N GLY A 215 -4.39 -44.57 13.69
CA GLY A 215 -3.04 -44.10 13.92
C GLY A 215 -2.13 -44.31 12.72
N SER A 216 -1.10 -43.47 12.63
CA SER A 216 -0.12 -43.43 11.56
C SER A 216 1.29 -43.19 12.11
N ALA A 217 2.28 -43.71 11.38
CA ALA A 217 3.68 -43.36 11.60
C ALA A 217 3.99 -41.91 11.18
N ILE A 218 3.08 -41.26 10.43
CA ILE A 218 3.20 -39.89 9.95
C ILE A 218 2.19 -39.01 10.70
N ALA A 219 2.67 -38.04 11.48
CA ALA A 219 1.82 -37.13 12.25
C ALA A 219 1.35 -35.91 11.42
N PRO A 220 0.14 -35.36 11.64
CA PRO A 220 -0.95 -35.89 12.45
C PRO A 220 -1.80 -36.89 11.65
N LEU A 221 -1.68 -38.18 11.98
CA LEU A 221 -2.51 -39.23 11.40
C LEU A 221 -2.52 -39.25 9.86
N ILE A 222 -1.46 -38.83 9.16
CA ILE A 222 -1.46 -38.78 7.70
C ILE A 222 -1.34 -40.18 7.10
N VAL A 223 -2.08 -40.46 6.03
CA VAL A 223 -2.00 -41.76 5.33
C VAL A 223 -0.61 -41.99 4.74
N GLY A 224 -0.10 -43.23 4.82
CA GLY A 224 1.18 -43.59 4.18
C GLY A 224 1.10 -43.74 2.66
N GLN A 225 -0.12 -43.84 2.11
CA GLN A 225 -0.37 -43.94 0.68
C GLN A 225 -1.66 -43.22 0.31
N ILE A 226 -1.62 -42.43 -0.76
CA ILE A 226 -2.79 -41.77 -1.35
C ILE A 226 -3.00 -42.30 -2.76
N THR A 227 -4.25 -42.33 -3.23
CA THR A 227 -4.58 -42.56 -4.64
C THR A 227 -5.20 -41.28 -5.18
N PRO A 228 -4.38 -40.38 -5.76
CA PRO A 228 -4.86 -39.06 -6.18
C PRO A 228 -5.90 -39.17 -7.29
N PRO A 229 -6.95 -38.34 -7.29
CA PRO A 229 -7.93 -38.34 -8.38
C PRO A 229 -7.30 -38.03 -9.74
N ALA A 230 -6.23 -37.23 -9.74
CA ALA A 230 -5.51 -36.80 -10.94
C ALA A 230 -4.48 -37.82 -11.47
N LEU A 231 -4.16 -38.88 -10.73
CA LEU A 231 -3.13 -39.86 -11.10
C LEU A 231 -3.70 -41.28 -11.20
N ALA A 232 -3.21 -42.05 -12.16
CA ALA A 232 -3.61 -43.45 -12.36
C ALA A 232 -2.97 -44.43 -11.35
N THR A 233 -2.04 -43.96 -10.52
CA THR A 233 -1.23 -44.79 -9.62
C THR A 233 -1.20 -44.25 -8.20
N THR A 234 -1.15 -45.15 -7.22
CA THR A 234 -0.97 -44.83 -5.80
C THR A 234 0.38 -44.16 -5.55
N PHE A 235 0.38 -43.04 -4.81
CA PHE A 235 1.57 -42.31 -4.38
C PHE A 235 1.90 -42.67 -2.92
N THR A 236 3.18 -42.89 -2.64
CA THR A 236 3.65 -43.16 -1.26
C THR A 236 3.98 -41.85 -0.59
N VAL A 237 3.34 -41.58 0.55
CA VAL A 237 3.55 -40.37 1.34
C VAL A 237 4.72 -40.63 2.30
N PRO A 238 5.87 -39.94 2.12
CA PRO A 238 7.05 -40.20 2.94
C PRO A 238 7.00 -39.49 4.30
N ALA A 239 6.31 -38.34 4.38
CA ALA A 239 6.16 -37.51 5.56
C ALA A 239 5.01 -36.51 5.36
N ASN A 240 4.60 -35.84 6.43
CA ASN A 240 3.67 -34.71 6.39
C ASN A 240 4.42 -33.42 6.02
N ASP A 241 4.88 -33.37 4.78
CA ASP A 241 5.54 -32.22 4.18
C ASP A 241 4.96 -31.97 2.79
N ARG A 242 5.46 -30.96 2.07
CA ARG A 242 5.01 -30.58 0.72
C ARG A 242 4.95 -31.73 -0.28
N ARG A 243 5.70 -32.83 -0.07
CA ARG A 243 5.65 -34.02 -0.94
C ARG A 243 4.30 -34.71 -0.88
N LEU A 244 3.57 -34.61 0.23
CA LEU A 244 2.17 -35.03 0.32
C LEU A 244 1.33 -34.29 -0.73
N CYS A 245 1.46 -32.97 -0.78
CA CYS A 245 0.73 -32.11 -1.72
C CYS A 245 1.12 -32.42 -3.17
N PHE A 246 2.41 -32.60 -3.48
CA PHE A 246 2.87 -32.93 -4.83
C PHE A 246 2.29 -34.24 -5.38
N GLY A 247 1.96 -35.19 -4.51
CA GLY A 247 1.28 -36.41 -4.93
C GLY A 247 -0.08 -36.14 -5.58
N CYS A 248 -0.82 -35.14 -5.11
CA CYS A 248 -2.12 -34.74 -5.66
C CYS A 248 -2.04 -33.57 -6.66
N HIS A 249 -1.06 -32.67 -6.50
CA HIS A 249 -0.83 -31.49 -7.33
C HIS A 249 0.52 -31.57 -8.05
N PRO A 250 0.71 -32.54 -8.98
CA PRO A 250 1.98 -32.74 -9.66
C PRO A 250 2.25 -31.71 -10.76
N THR A 251 1.19 -31.15 -11.35
CA THR A 251 1.24 -30.23 -12.50
C THR A 251 0.93 -28.80 -12.09
N SER A 252 1.23 -27.87 -12.99
CA SER A 252 0.86 -26.46 -12.84
C SER A 252 -0.66 -26.27 -12.73
N GLN A 253 -1.08 -25.30 -11.92
CA GLN A 253 -2.47 -24.88 -11.78
C GLN A 253 -2.53 -23.42 -11.31
N GLY A 254 -3.12 -22.54 -12.13
CA GLY A 254 -3.15 -21.10 -11.83
C GLY A 254 -1.72 -20.53 -11.75
N THR A 255 -1.41 -19.83 -10.66
CA THR A 255 -0.08 -19.28 -10.37
C THR A 255 0.90 -20.34 -9.84
N TYR A 256 0.45 -21.55 -9.51
CA TYR A 256 1.39 -22.60 -9.13
C TYR A 256 2.00 -23.23 -10.40
N PRO A 257 3.33 -23.17 -10.59
CA PRO A 257 4.01 -23.65 -11.81
C PRO A 257 4.20 -25.17 -11.84
N GLY A 258 3.81 -25.87 -10.77
CA GLY A 258 4.09 -27.28 -10.58
C GLY A 258 5.32 -27.54 -9.71
N SER A 259 5.42 -28.77 -9.22
CA SER A 259 6.35 -29.16 -8.16
C SER A 259 7.82 -29.00 -8.55
N ALA A 260 8.17 -29.23 -9.82
CA ALA A 260 9.54 -29.17 -10.30
C ALA A 260 10.10 -27.74 -10.29
N VAL A 261 9.29 -26.75 -10.70
CA VAL A 261 9.69 -25.34 -10.68
C VAL A 261 9.70 -24.83 -9.25
N TYR A 262 8.64 -25.12 -8.49
CA TYR A 262 8.54 -24.75 -7.08
C TYR A 262 9.76 -25.19 -6.27
N ALA A 263 10.24 -26.42 -6.46
CA ALA A 263 11.39 -26.95 -5.74
C ALA A 263 12.70 -26.14 -5.89
N THR A 264 12.75 -25.18 -6.82
CA THR A 264 13.88 -24.27 -7.04
C THR A 264 13.62 -22.83 -6.60
N SER A 265 12.40 -22.51 -6.14
CA SER A 265 12.06 -21.18 -5.62
C SER A 265 12.80 -20.90 -4.32
N GLY A 266 12.99 -19.61 -4.03
CA GLY A 266 13.65 -19.12 -2.81
C GLY A 266 12.96 -19.62 -1.54
N HIS A 267 11.62 -19.64 -1.52
CA HIS A 267 10.84 -20.17 -0.40
C HIS A 267 11.06 -21.68 -0.26
N ALA A 268 11.03 -22.43 -1.36
CA ALA A 268 11.16 -23.87 -1.31
C ALA A 268 12.54 -24.34 -0.82
N VAL A 269 13.62 -23.66 -1.24
CA VAL A 269 14.99 -24.02 -0.86
C VAL A 269 15.43 -23.39 0.48
N SER A 270 14.61 -22.54 1.09
CA SER A 270 14.90 -21.92 2.37
C SER A 270 15.05 -22.97 3.47
N SER A 271 16.07 -22.79 4.31
CA SER A 271 16.27 -23.57 5.54
C SER A 271 15.62 -22.92 6.77
N ALA A 272 14.98 -21.75 6.59
CA ALA A 272 14.27 -21.08 7.66
C ALA A 272 13.08 -21.92 8.13
N VAL A 273 12.76 -21.81 9.42
CA VAL A 273 11.63 -22.53 10.03
C VAL A 273 10.65 -21.55 10.67
N THR A 274 9.37 -21.90 10.65
CA THR A 274 8.29 -21.20 11.35
C THR A 274 7.44 -22.19 12.13
N THR A 275 6.78 -21.71 13.18
CA THR A 275 5.80 -22.49 13.94
C THR A 275 4.47 -22.45 13.22
N ILE A 276 3.86 -23.61 13.00
CA ILE A 276 2.48 -23.69 12.50
C ILE A 276 1.58 -24.06 13.67
N ALA A 277 0.50 -23.32 13.87
CA ALA A 277 -0.55 -23.72 14.80
C ALA A 277 -1.13 -25.06 14.35
N GLY A 278 -1.39 -25.99 15.27
CA GLY A 278 -1.88 -27.31 14.88
C GLY A 278 -2.36 -28.14 16.06
N GLU A 279 -3.37 -28.97 15.76
CA GLU A 279 -4.05 -29.83 16.71
C GLU A 279 -3.15 -31.03 17.15
N TRP A 280 -2.24 -31.54 16.30
CA TRP A 280 -1.46 -32.78 16.57
C TRP A 280 -0.06 -32.91 15.92
N PRO A 281 0.80 -31.91 16.10
CA PRO A 281 2.04 -32.17 16.81
C PRO A 281 2.12 -31.25 18.04
N ALA A 282 3.14 -31.40 18.90
CA ALA A 282 3.33 -30.51 20.04
C ALA A 282 3.08 -29.05 19.59
N VAL A 283 2.17 -28.34 20.26
CA VAL A 283 2.15 -26.88 20.25
C VAL A 283 3.62 -26.46 20.27
N ASP A 284 4.08 -25.70 19.26
CA ASP A 284 5.50 -25.36 18.96
C ASP A 284 6.25 -26.23 17.91
N ALA A 285 5.56 -27.06 17.11
CA ALA A 285 6.21 -27.79 16.02
C ALA A 285 6.68 -26.86 14.90
N THR A 286 8.00 -26.79 14.70
CA THR A 286 8.64 -25.99 13.65
C THR A 286 8.64 -26.73 12.31
N GLN A 287 8.28 -26.03 11.24
CA GLN A 287 8.34 -26.51 9.85
C GLN A 287 9.19 -25.59 8.99
N LEU A 288 9.77 -26.12 7.89
CA LEU A 288 10.46 -25.28 6.93
C LEU A 288 9.47 -24.30 6.28
N THR A 289 9.87 -23.05 6.05
CA THR A 289 9.01 -22.02 5.43
C THR A 289 8.47 -22.45 4.05
N GLY A 290 9.25 -23.24 3.31
CA GLY A 290 8.86 -23.77 2.00
C GLY A 290 7.89 -24.95 2.04
N GLU A 291 7.35 -25.32 3.20
CA GLU A 291 6.29 -26.32 3.25
C GLU A 291 4.92 -25.72 2.91
N CYS A 292 4.13 -26.39 2.07
CA CYS A 292 2.87 -25.83 1.55
C CYS A 292 1.88 -25.45 2.67
N GLN A 293 1.82 -26.25 3.74
CA GLN A 293 0.96 -26.00 4.90
C GLN A 293 1.33 -24.76 5.73
N VAL A 294 2.47 -24.12 5.47
CA VAL A 294 2.82 -22.82 6.08
C VAL A 294 1.95 -21.70 5.50
N CYS A 295 1.64 -21.78 4.21
CA CYS A 295 0.89 -20.75 3.50
C CYS A 295 -0.55 -21.17 3.18
N HIS A 296 -0.79 -22.48 3.07
CA HIS A 296 -2.08 -23.04 2.69
C HIS A 296 -2.75 -23.82 3.82
N ALA A 297 -4.04 -23.58 4.00
CA ALA A 297 -4.92 -24.36 4.85
C ALA A 297 -5.73 -25.35 4.00
N SER A 298 -5.27 -26.60 3.89
CA SER A 298 -5.92 -27.62 3.05
C SER A 298 -7.38 -27.90 3.40
N MET A 299 -7.84 -27.54 4.59
CA MET A 299 -9.24 -27.68 5.03
C MET A 299 -10.07 -26.39 4.84
N GLY A 300 -9.44 -25.30 4.39
CA GLY A 300 -10.02 -23.97 4.28
C GLY A 300 -9.96 -23.18 5.59
N ARG A 301 -9.86 -21.86 5.47
CA ARG A 301 -10.04 -20.89 6.56
C ARG A 301 -11.22 -19.99 6.24
N ASP A 302 -11.92 -19.53 7.28
CA ASP A 302 -12.97 -18.53 7.17
C ASP A 302 -12.34 -17.14 6.95
N ASP A 303 -12.82 -16.40 5.97
CA ASP A 303 -12.42 -15.00 5.72
C ASP A 303 -13.10 -14.01 6.70
N GLY A 304 -13.93 -14.51 7.62
CA GLY A 304 -14.68 -13.72 8.59
C GLY A 304 -16.11 -13.38 8.12
N THR A 305 -16.43 -13.70 6.86
CA THR A 305 -17.77 -13.52 6.27
C THR A 305 -18.53 -14.84 6.11
N GLY A 306 -17.94 -15.96 6.53
CA GLY A 306 -18.48 -17.30 6.38
C GLY A 306 -18.09 -17.97 5.05
N ASN A 307 -17.17 -17.36 4.29
CA ASN A 307 -16.64 -17.91 3.06
C ASN A 307 -15.21 -18.44 3.25
N ALA A 308 -14.84 -19.45 2.47
CA ALA A 308 -13.48 -19.97 2.48
C ALA A 308 -12.51 -19.02 1.77
N ILE A 309 -11.35 -18.75 2.38
CA ILE A 309 -10.29 -17.99 1.73
C ILE A 309 -9.90 -18.64 0.38
N PRO A 310 -9.85 -17.89 -0.73
CA PRO A 310 -9.50 -18.41 -2.04
C PRO A 310 -8.15 -19.14 -2.08
N LYS A 311 -8.02 -20.12 -2.98
CA LYS A 311 -6.82 -20.97 -3.14
C LYS A 311 -6.36 -21.68 -1.86
N LEU A 312 -7.26 -21.79 -0.87
CA LEU A 312 -6.97 -22.42 0.41
C LEU A 312 -5.81 -21.72 1.13
N ALA A 313 -5.65 -20.41 1.00
CA ALA A 313 -4.65 -19.69 1.77
C ALA A 313 -5.03 -19.66 3.26
N ASP A 314 -4.03 -19.58 4.13
CA ASP A 314 -4.26 -19.57 5.59
C ASP A 314 -4.60 -18.18 6.15
N ALA A 315 -4.27 -17.13 5.41
CA ALA A 315 -4.65 -15.74 5.66
C ALA A 315 -4.80 -15.01 4.31
N VAL A 316 -5.50 -13.89 4.34
CA VAL A 316 -5.72 -13.01 3.19
C VAL A 316 -4.60 -11.97 3.04
N GLY A 317 -4.36 -11.54 1.80
CA GLY A 317 -3.48 -10.42 1.45
C GLY A 317 -2.11 -10.40 2.13
N ARG A 318 -1.73 -9.21 2.61
CA ARG A 318 -0.43 -8.92 3.27
C ARG A 318 -0.23 -9.73 4.56
N THR A 319 -1.31 -10.00 5.30
CA THR A 319 -1.27 -10.75 6.57
C THR A 319 -0.64 -12.13 6.42
N LEU A 320 -0.76 -12.76 5.24
CA LEU A 320 -0.10 -14.03 4.98
C LEU A 320 1.43 -13.91 4.95
N CYS A 321 1.93 -12.83 4.34
CA CYS A 321 3.37 -12.56 4.21
C CYS A 321 3.99 -12.12 5.54
N ASP A 322 3.29 -11.23 6.27
CA ASP A 322 3.80 -10.62 7.50
C ASP A 322 4.19 -11.65 8.57
N ARG A 323 3.53 -12.82 8.62
CA ARG A 323 3.88 -13.90 9.55
C ARG A 323 5.33 -14.37 9.49
N CYS A 324 5.99 -14.17 8.36
CA CYS A 324 7.40 -14.49 8.20
C CYS A 324 8.28 -13.27 7.98
N HIS A 325 7.68 -12.17 7.51
CA HIS A 325 8.34 -10.98 7.03
C HIS A 325 8.07 -9.75 7.91
N ASP A 326 7.67 -9.96 9.16
CA ASP A 326 7.66 -8.93 10.20
C ASP A 326 8.98 -8.94 10.99
N ALA A 327 9.09 -8.05 11.98
CA ALA A 327 10.27 -7.91 12.83
C ALA A 327 10.57 -9.17 13.68
N ASP A 328 9.56 -9.99 13.98
CA ASP A 328 9.67 -11.19 14.83
C ASP A 328 9.74 -12.49 14.02
N GLY A 329 9.57 -12.40 12.70
CA GLY A 329 9.51 -13.52 11.78
C GLY A 329 10.88 -14.08 11.39
N PRO A 330 10.91 -15.30 10.81
CA PRO A 330 12.15 -15.94 10.38
C PRO A 330 12.84 -15.31 9.15
N ALA A 331 12.21 -14.37 8.43
CA ALA A 331 12.84 -13.73 7.28
C ALA A 331 13.78 -12.59 7.70
N ALA A 332 14.84 -12.38 6.92
CA ALA A 332 15.74 -11.25 7.12
C ALA A 332 15.17 -9.90 6.63
N THR A 333 14.08 -9.94 5.85
CA THR A 333 13.42 -8.75 5.32
C THR A 333 12.19 -8.47 6.16
N ASP A 334 12.19 -7.34 6.85
CA ASP A 334 11.03 -6.77 7.53
C ASP A 334 10.24 -5.89 6.56
N LEU A 335 8.95 -6.21 6.38
CA LEU A 335 8.01 -5.50 5.52
C LEU A 335 7.08 -4.58 6.31
N ALA A 336 7.21 -4.51 7.64
CA ALA A 336 6.37 -3.67 8.51
C ALA A 336 6.35 -2.22 8.03
N SER A 337 7.50 -1.70 7.59
CA SER A 337 7.67 -0.33 7.07
C SER A 337 6.91 -0.04 5.76
N LEU A 338 6.42 -1.06 5.06
CA LEU A 338 5.67 -0.86 3.81
C LEU A 338 4.22 -0.45 4.05
N GLY A 339 3.63 -0.87 5.18
CA GLY A 339 2.29 -0.44 5.57
C GLY A 339 2.33 1.01 6.07
N TYR A 340 1.35 1.81 5.67
CA TYR A 340 1.12 3.09 6.32
C TYR A 340 0.32 2.83 7.61
N PRO A 341 0.85 3.14 8.81
CA PRO A 341 0.17 2.81 10.05
C PRO A 341 -1.08 3.68 10.21
N ALA A 342 -2.23 3.07 10.54
CA ALA A 342 -3.48 3.81 10.75
C ALA A 342 -3.38 4.91 11.83
N SER A 343 -2.45 4.77 12.79
CA SER A 343 -2.18 5.79 13.81
C SER A 343 -1.56 7.08 13.26
N ALA A 344 -0.98 7.04 12.05
CA ALA A 344 -0.39 8.20 11.38
C ALA A 344 -1.33 8.83 10.35
N ALA A 345 -2.57 8.34 10.25
CA ALA A 345 -3.54 8.86 9.28
C ALA A 345 -4.05 10.27 9.63
N GLY A 346 -3.68 10.82 10.79
CA GLY A 346 -3.93 12.21 11.16
C GLY A 346 -2.66 13.00 11.44
N ASP A 347 -1.48 12.47 11.05
CA ASP A 347 -0.25 13.26 11.05
C ASP A 347 -0.36 14.28 9.90
N PRO A 348 -0.14 15.58 10.12
CA PRO A 348 -0.38 16.58 9.09
C PRO A 348 0.75 16.63 8.05
N GLU A 349 0.41 17.04 6.84
CA GLU A 349 1.33 17.34 5.75
C GLU A 349 1.45 18.84 5.49
N LEU A 350 2.59 19.25 4.94
CA LEU A 350 2.78 20.59 4.39
C LEU A 350 2.40 20.57 2.91
N VAL A 351 1.40 21.38 2.58
CA VAL A 351 0.93 21.60 1.22
C VAL A 351 1.42 22.95 0.74
N VAL A 352 1.89 23.00 -0.51
CA VAL A 352 2.48 24.19 -1.10
C VAL A 352 1.93 24.39 -2.51
N ALA A 353 1.28 25.52 -2.76
CA ALA A 353 0.92 25.95 -4.11
C ALA A 353 1.99 26.89 -4.65
N ILE A 354 2.82 26.39 -5.55
CA ILE A 354 3.86 27.16 -6.24
C ILE A 354 3.19 27.93 -7.38
N SER A 355 3.13 29.24 -7.25
CA SER A 355 2.47 30.17 -8.18
C SER A 355 3.52 31.01 -8.95
N PRO A 356 3.91 30.59 -10.18
CA PRO A 356 4.87 31.33 -10.97
C PRO A 356 4.30 32.64 -11.50
N ALA A 357 5.18 33.50 -11.99
CA ALA A 357 4.80 34.70 -12.73
C ALA A 357 3.90 34.35 -13.93
N ALA A 358 3.10 35.31 -14.39
CA ALA A 358 2.13 35.12 -15.47
C ALA A 358 2.78 34.58 -16.76
N GLU A 359 4.02 35.00 -17.05
CA GLU A 359 4.80 34.55 -18.22
C GLU A 359 5.16 33.06 -18.16
N THR A 360 5.24 32.48 -16.96
CA THR A 360 5.70 31.12 -16.70
C THR A 360 4.65 30.28 -15.96
N ALA A 361 3.39 30.72 -15.93
CA ALA A 361 2.30 30.08 -15.18
C ALA A 361 2.10 28.57 -15.48
N VAL A 362 2.52 28.08 -16.65
CA VAL A 362 2.50 26.64 -17.01
C VAL A 362 3.38 25.76 -16.10
N PHE A 363 4.31 26.37 -15.37
CA PHE A 363 5.19 25.68 -14.42
C PHE A 363 4.63 25.62 -13.00
N GLY A 364 3.41 26.12 -12.75
CA GLY A 364 2.76 26.05 -11.44
C GLY A 364 2.51 24.62 -10.98
N ARG A 365 2.66 24.37 -9.68
CA ARG A 365 2.57 23.02 -9.07
C ARG A 365 1.91 23.10 -7.70
N VAL A 366 1.23 22.02 -7.34
CA VAL A 366 0.91 21.72 -5.94
C VAL A 366 1.95 20.71 -5.46
N ALA A 367 2.63 20.99 -4.37
CA ALA A 367 3.68 20.16 -3.79
C ALA A 367 3.30 19.77 -2.36
N ILE A 368 3.47 18.49 -2.03
CA ILE A 368 3.23 17.98 -0.68
C ILE A 368 4.54 17.50 -0.09
N TYR A 369 4.79 17.92 1.15
CA TYR A 369 5.89 17.45 1.99
C TYR A 369 5.28 16.74 3.19
N GLY A 370 5.81 15.56 3.47
CA GLY A 370 5.32 14.72 4.57
C GLY A 370 6.47 14.07 5.31
N THR A 371 6.13 13.20 6.24
CA THR A 371 7.10 12.44 7.02
C THR A 371 6.92 10.94 6.81
N GLU A 372 7.92 10.16 7.23
CA GLU A 372 7.72 8.71 7.32
C GLU A 372 7.00 8.38 8.62
N ALA A 373 5.77 7.93 8.50
CA ALA A 373 4.87 7.61 9.61
C ALA A 373 5.46 6.64 10.64
N THR A 374 6.38 5.76 10.22
CA THR A 374 7.05 4.78 11.07
C THR A 374 8.33 5.30 11.74
N ALA A 375 8.78 6.52 11.42
CA ALA A 375 9.96 7.13 12.00
C ALA A 375 9.71 7.65 13.43
N THR A 376 10.79 7.76 14.20
CA THR A 376 10.75 8.37 15.54
C THR A 376 10.58 9.89 15.44
N THR A 377 9.74 10.46 16.30
CA THR A 377 9.59 11.92 16.43
C THR A 377 10.79 12.55 17.15
N PRO A 378 11.22 13.78 16.80
CA PRO A 378 10.76 14.59 15.66
C PRO A 378 11.13 13.94 14.31
N ARG A 379 10.15 13.80 13.42
CA ARG A 379 10.30 13.06 12.16
C ARG A 379 10.98 13.91 11.09
N THR A 380 11.69 13.28 10.17
CA THR A 380 12.31 14.04 9.07
C THR A 380 11.31 14.32 7.95
N ILE A 381 11.04 15.60 7.71
CA ILE A 381 10.22 16.10 6.61
C ILE A 381 10.94 15.87 5.28
N ARG A 382 10.25 15.27 4.30
CA ARG A 382 10.74 15.03 2.94
C ARG A 382 9.67 15.29 1.89
N GLY A 383 10.12 15.36 0.65
CA GLY A 383 9.32 15.68 -0.52
C GLY A 383 10.14 16.51 -1.53
N PRO A 384 9.47 17.12 -2.53
CA PRO A 384 8.03 17.13 -2.69
C PRO A 384 7.47 15.95 -3.48
N ARG A 385 6.22 15.60 -3.17
CA ARG A 385 5.31 14.99 -4.13
C ARG A 385 4.62 16.10 -4.90
N GLU A 386 5.00 16.31 -6.16
CA GLU A 386 4.39 17.35 -6.99
C GLU A 386 3.25 16.81 -7.85
N TYR A 387 2.19 17.61 -7.92
CA TYR A 387 1.03 17.43 -8.77
C TYR A 387 0.96 18.59 -9.75
N ARG A 388 0.76 18.26 -11.02
CA ARG A 388 0.50 19.26 -12.04
C ARG A 388 -0.97 19.63 -11.96
N ALA A 389 -1.27 20.86 -11.55
CA ALA A 389 -2.65 21.32 -11.57
C ALA A 389 -3.19 21.32 -13.02
N PRO A 390 -4.46 20.95 -13.24
CA PRO A 390 -5.12 21.06 -14.54
C PRO A 390 -5.36 22.53 -14.98
N ALA A 391 -5.09 23.47 -14.08
CA ALA A 391 -5.35 24.90 -14.18
C ALA A 391 -4.12 25.73 -13.76
N GLY A 392 -4.24 27.07 -13.83
CA GLY A 392 -3.28 27.95 -13.15
C GLY A 392 -3.26 27.69 -11.64
N VAL A 393 -2.12 27.98 -11.01
CA VAL A 393 -1.92 27.81 -9.56
C VAL A 393 -1.71 29.19 -8.95
N GLY A 394 -2.64 29.62 -8.10
CA GLY A 394 -2.58 30.85 -7.32
C GLY A 394 -2.58 30.56 -5.83
N ASP A 395 -3.37 31.32 -5.08
CA ASP A 395 -3.58 31.11 -3.65
C ASP A 395 -4.27 29.77 -3.35
N MET A 396 -4.12 29.29 -2.12
CA MET A 396 -4.59 27.97 -1.71
C MET A 396 -5.08 27.99 -0.27
N ALA A 397 -6.16 27.25 -0.02
CA ALA A 397 -6.63 26.93 1.32
C ALA A 397 -6.87 25.43 1.46
N THR A 398 -6.94 24.97 2.71
CA THR A 398 -7.21 23.56 3.05
C THR A 398 -8.30 23.46 4.10
N GLY A 399 -9.16 22.47 3.98
CA GLY A 399 -10.15 22.14 5.00
C GLY A 399 -11.04 20.97 4.58
N ASN A 400 -11.64 20.31 5.57
CA ASN A 400 -12.53 19.17 5.37
C ASN A 400 -13.93 19.67 4.97
N ILE A 401 -14.11 19.99 3.69
CA ILE A 401 -15.34 20.61 3.16
C ILE A 401 -16.45 19.58 2.91
N ASP A 402 -16.13 18.29 2.90
CA ASP A 402 -17.10 17.22 2.63
C ASP A 402 -17.48 16.37 3.87
N GLY A 403 -16.78 16.58 5.00
CA GLY A 403 -17.05 15.93 6.28
C GLY A 403 -16.48 14.51 6.41
N ILE A 404 -15.65 14.01 5.49
CA ILE A 404 -15.18 12.61 5.50
C ILE A 404 -13.86 12.40 6.26
N GLY A 405 -13.23 13.46 6.75
CA GLY A 405 -12.11 13.40 7.69
C GLY A 405 -10.88 14.16 7.19
N PRO A 406 -10.18 13.65 6.17
CA PRO A 406 -9.06 14.35 5.52
C PRO A 406 -9.49 15.72 5.00
N ALA A 407 -8.57 16.68 5.00
CA ALA A 407 -8.79 17.98 4.40
C ALA A 407 -8.62 17.93 2.88
N GLU A 408 -9.46 18.67 2.18
CA GLU A 408 -9.29 18.97 0.76
C GLU A 408 -8.26 20.09 0.57
N VAL A 409 -7.61 20.09 -0.60
CA VAL A 409 -6.75 21.20 -1.04
C VAL A 409 -7.47 21.99 -2.13
N ILE A 410 -7.78 23.25 -1.86
CA ILE A 410 -8.49 24.15 -2.78
C ILE A 410 -7.48 25.16 -3.33
N VAL A 411 -7.28 25.18 -4.64
CA VAL A 411 -6.33 26.05 -5.34
C VAL A 411 -7.07 26.96 -6.30
N ALA A 412 -6.88 28.27 -6.19
CA ALA A 412 -7.43 29.24 -7.14
C ALA A 412 -6.61 29.34 -8.42
N ASP A 413 -7.29 29.61 -9.53
CA ASP A 413 -6.67 30.07 -10.76
C ASP A 413 -6.82 31.60 -10.84
N PRO A 414 -5.74 32.38 -10.67
CA PRO A 414 -5.84 33.84 -10.61
C PRO A 414 -6.14 34.46 -11.98
N ALA A 415 -6.06 33.69 -13.08
CA ALA A 415 -6.31 34.18 -14.43
C ALA A 415 -7.68 33.77 -14.99
N VAL A 416 -8.37 32.83 -14.33
CA VAL A 416 -9.62 32.22 -14.81
C VAL A 416 -10.55 31.96 -13.63
N ALA A 417 -11.83 32.32 -13.74
CA ALA A 417 -12.86 32.08 -12.71
C ALA A 417 -13.07 30.59 -12.40
N ARG A 418 -12.16 30.00 -11.61
CA ARG A 418 -12.03 28.56 -11.44
C ARG A 418 -11.24 28.20 -10.18
N LEU A 419 -11.69 27.17 -9.49
CA LEU A 419 -10.97 26.49 -8.42
C LEU A 419 -10.57 25.08 -8.87
N THR A 420 -9.46 24.57 -8.37
CA THR A 420 -9.12 23.14 -8.43
C THR A 420 -9.16 22.59 -7.02
N VAL A 421 -9.97 21.57 -6.81
CA VAL A 421 -10.12 20.90 -5.51
C VAL A 421 -9.51 19.51 -5.63
N PHE A 422 -8.53 19.22 -4.78
CA PHE A 422 -7.91 17.91 -4.63
C PHE A 422 -8.45 17.23 -3.38
N ILE A 423 -8.79 15.95 -3.51
CA ILE A 423 -9.22 15.09 -2.40
C ILE A 423 -8.13 14.06 -2.11
N GLN A 424 -8.20 13.43 -0.94
CA GLN A 424 -7.36 12.29 -0.58
C GLN A 424 -7.62 11.07 -1.50
N ASP A 425 -6.55 10.35 -1.84
CA ASP A 425 -6.58 9.10 -2.62
C ASP A 425 -5.49 8.17 -2.08
N ASP A 426 -5.87 6.98 -1.58
CA ASP A 426 -4.93 6.06 -0.96
C ASP A 426 -3.78 5.60 -1.88
N LEU A 427 -3.99 5.61 -3.20
CA LEU A 427 -2.98 5.25 -4.20
C LEU A 427 -2.15 6.47 -4.62
N LYS A 428 -2.80 7.63 -4.77
CA LYS A 428 -2.23 8.84 -5.38
C LYS A 428 -1.86 9.92 -4.37
N GLY A 429 -2.08 9.73 -3.08
CA GLY A 429 -1.96 10.77 -2.04
C GLY A 429 -3.13 11.74 -2.14
N ILE A 430 -3.08 12.61 -3.14
CA ILE A 430 -4.22 13.45 -3.54
C ILE A 430 -4.56 13.26 -5.03
N THR A 431 -5.79 13.58 -5.40
CA THR A 431 -6.28 13.44 -6.77
C THR A 431 -7.36 14.49 -7.10
N THR A 432 -7.49 14.81 -8.38
CA THR A 432 -8.62 15.58 -8.92
C THR A 432 -9.58 14.69 -9.74
N ASN A 433 -9.28 13.39 -9.86
CA ASN A 433 -10.01 12.47 -10.75
C ASN A 433 -11.27 11.89 -10.10
N PHE A 434 -11.20 11.68 -8.79
CA PHE A 434 -12.32 11.27 -7.96
C PHE A 434 -12.72 12.51 -7.16
N GLY A 435 -14.00 12.84 -7.09
CA GLY A 435 -14.46 14.09 -6.48
C GLY A 435 -14.59 15.26 -7.46
N PRO A 436 -14.52 16.51 -6.97
CA PRO A 436 -14.93 17.69 -7.72
C PRO A 436 -13.92 18.12 -8.78
N GLY A 437 -12.63 17.92 -8.53
CA GLY A 437 -11.57 18.36 -9.42
C GLY A 437 -11.70 19.86 -9.76
N THR A 438 -11.78 20.17 -11.05
CA THR A 438 -11.88 21.56 -11.51
C THR A 438 -13.32 22.08 -11.45
N GLN A 439 -13.53 23.15 -10.68
CA GLN A 439 -14.82 23.78 -10.42
C GLN A 439 -14.88 25.18 -11.01
N ALA A 440 -15.93 25.49 -11.77
CA ALA A 440 -16.17 26.85 -12.23
C ALA A 440 -16.76 27.69 -11.09
N ILE A 441 -16.25 28.90 -10.91
CA ILE A 441 -16.77 29.86 -9.92
C ILE A 441 -17.29 31.11 -10.63
N ALA A 442 -17.93 32.00 -9.87
CA ALA A 442 -18.67 33.15 -10.40
C ALA A 442 -17.74 34.26 -10.94
N ALA A 443 -16.54 34.37 -10.37
CA ALA A 443 -15.51 35.35 -10.73
C ALA A 443 -14.11 34.77 -10.48
N THR A 444 -13.04 35.49 -10.83
CA THR A 444 -11.68 35.12 -10.44
C THR A 444 -11.52 35.18 -8.93
N ALA A 445 -10.51 34.50 -8.41
CA ALA A 445 -10.18 34.55 -7.00
C ALA A 445 -8.67 34.70 -6.85
N GLU A 446 -8.24 35.81 -6.25
CA GLU A 446 -6.84 36.06 -5.91
C GLU A 446 -6.52 35.54 -4.51
N PHE A 447 -7.54 35.41 -3.65
CA PHE A 447 -7.42 34.81 -2.33
C PHE A 447 -8.53 33.78 -2.08
N VAL A 448 -8.18 32.72 -1.35
CA VAL A 448 -9.13 31.68 -0.94
C VAL A 448 -8.97 31.38 0.55
N ALA A 449 -10.09 31.15 1.24
CA ALA A 449 -10.10 30.63 2.60
C ALA A 449 -11.12 29.48 2.72
N VAL A 450 -10.95 28.63 3.74
CA VAL A 450 -11.91 27.60 4.10
C VAL A 450 -12.22 27.75 5.58
N ALA A 451 -13.50 27.94 5.91
CA ALA A 451 -13.96 28.15 7.28
C ALA A 451 -15.46 27.89 7.41
N ASP A 452 -15.89 27.45 8.59
CA ASP A 452 -17.32 27.33 8.94
C ASP A 452 -17.84 28.72 9.32
N VAL A 453 -18.52 29.39 8.39
CA VAL A 453 -18.93 30.80 8.55
C VAL A 453 -20.44 30.97 8.72
N PHE A 454 -21.22 29.88 8.70
CA PHE A 454 -22.68 29.89 8.75
C PHE A 454 -23.26 28.94 9.82
N ASP A 455 -24.34 29.36 10.47
CA ASP A 455 -25.14 28.49 11.34
C ASP A 455 -26.02 27.53 10.53
N ASP A 456 -25.38 26.49 9.99
CA ASP A 456 -26.07 25.44 9.27
C ASP A 456 -26.12 24.10 10.02
N VAL A 457 -26.87 23.17 9.45
CA VAL A 457 -27.18 21.89 10.09
C VAL A 457 -26.07 20.85 9.91
N ASP A 458 -25.24 21.01 8.89
CA ASP A 458 -24.18 20.05 8.59
C ASP A 458 -22.86 20.39 9.31
N GLY A 459 -22.63 21.67 9.62
CA GLY A 459 -21.45 22.16 10.33
C GLY A 459 -20.17 21.94 9.54
N LEU A 460 -20.27 21.90 8.21
CA LEU A 460 -19.15 21.79 7.31
C LEU A 460 -18.67 23.17 6.88
N PRO A 461 -17.35 23.36 6.71
CA PRO A 461 -16.81 24.65 6.31
C PRO A 461 -17.16 25.01 4.87
N GLU A 462 -17.34 26.30 4.61
CA GLU A 462 -17.47 26.88 3.29
C GLU A 462 -16.12 27.21 2.65
N VAL A 463 -16.12 27.30 1.32
CA VAL A 463 -15.01 27.84 0.51
C VAL A 463 -15.30 29.30 0.19
N LEU A 464 -14.44 30.19 0.65
CA LEU A 464 -14.49 31.63 0.44
C LEU A 464 -13.55 32.00 -0.71
N ALA A 465 -14.09 32.60 -1.78
CA ALA A 465 -13.34 33.03 -2.94
C ALA A 465 -13.43 34.56 -3.10
N LEU A 466 -12.30 35.24 -2.91
CA LEU A 466 -12.21 36.70 -2.96
C LEU A 466 -11.69 37.17 -4.32
N ASP A 467 -12.56 37.83 -5.09
CA ASP A 467 -12.21 38.59 -6.29
C ASP A 467 -11.69 39.97 -5.85
N ALA A 468 -10.38 40.08 -5.71
CA ALA A 468 -9.67 41.30 -5.34
C ALA A 468 -9.69 42.35 -6.45
N ASP A 469 -9.80 41.94 -7.72
CA ASP A 469 -9.89 42.86 -8.85
C ASP A 469 -11.24 43.60 -8.88
N ALA A 470 -12.33 42.92 -8.53
CA ALA A 470 -13.67 43.49 -8.48
C ALA A 470 -14.14 43.91 -7.07
N GLY A 471 -13.42 43.50 -6.03
CA GLY A 471 -13.75 43.83 -4.64
C GLY A 471 -14.93 43.03 -4.06
N ASN A 472 -15.11 41.79 -4.49
CA ASN A 472 -16.26 40.96 -4.12
C ASN A 472 -15.85 39.62 -3.52
N LEU A 473 -16.51 39.23 -2.43
CA LEU A 473 -16.41 37.90 -1.84
C LEU A 473 -17.57 37.00 -2.33
N TYR A 474 -17.24 35.75 -2.62
CA TYR A 474 -18.20 34.69 -2.99
C TYR A 474 -18.00 33.50 -2.07
N ILE A 475 -19.09 32.89 -1.60
CA ILE A 475 -19.07 31.81 -0.62
C ILE A 475 -19.72 30.57 -1.22
N TYR A 476 -19.01 29.46 -1.18
CA TYR A 476 -19.41 28.19 -1.78
C TYR A 476 -19.51 27.08 -0.74
N ARG A 477 -20.51 26.21 -0.88
CA ARG A 477 -20.66 25.00 -0.07
C ARG A 477 -20.58 23.75 -0.92
N TRP A 478 -20.03 22.69 -0.33
CA TRP A 478 -20.02 21.35 -0.90
C TRP A 478 -21.44 20.80 -1.03
N ASP A 479 -21.82 20.28 -2.20
CA ASP A 479 -23.18 19.77 -2.43
C ASP A 479 -23.37 18.29 -2.05
N GLY A 480 -22.33 17.61 -1.59
CA GLY A 480 -22.35 16.17 -1.30
C GLY A 480 -22.38 15.27 -2.54
N LEU A 481 -22.43 15.84 -3.75
CA LEU A 481 -22.55 15.16 -5.04
C LEU A 481 -21.34 15.40 -5.96
N GLY A 482 -20.28 16.05 -5.45
CA GLY A 482 -19.05 16.27 -6.20
C GLY A 482 -18.92 17.68 -6.77
N SER A 483 -19.62 18.70 -6.27
CA SER A 483 -19.55 20.07 -6.80
C SER A 483 -19.68 21.15 -5.73
N LEU A 484 -19.17 22.34 -6.06
CA LEU A 484 -19.31 23.55 -5.25
C LEU A 484 -20.54 24.35 -5.69
N THR A 485 -21.38 24.73 -4.73
CA THR A 485 -22.59 25.55 -4.95
C THR A 485 -22.42 26.92 -4.34
N LEU A 486 -22.73 27.98 -5.09
CA LEU A 486 -22.70 29.35 -4.57
C LEU A 486 -23.85 29.53 -3.58
N VAL A 487 -23.51 29.84 -2.33
CA VAL A 487 -24.47 30.04 -1.23
C VAL A 487 -24.72 31.53 -1.01
N ASP A 488 -23.66 32.35 -1.01
CA ASP A 488 -23.75 33.79 -0.87
C ASP A 488 -22.73 34.52 -1.76
N GLY A 489 -23.04 35.75 -2.15
CA GLY A 489 -22.21 36.60 -3.00
C GLY A 489 -22.89 37.06 -4.30
N PRO A 490 -22.39 38.13 -4.95
CA PRO A 490 -21.22 38.92 -4.55
C PRO A 490 -21.48 39.78 -3.30
N VAL A 491 -20.63 39.62 -2.28
CA VAL A 491 -20.59 40.50 -1.11
C VAL A 491 -19.52 41.55 -1.38
N VAL A 492 -19.89 42.83 -1.40
CA VAL A 492 -18.96 43.92 -1.70
C VAL A 492 -18.12 44.21 -0.45
N VAL A 493 -16.79 44.05 -0.56
CA VAL A 493 -15.86 44.07 0.59
C VAL A 493 -14.72 45.07 0.46
N GLY A 494 -14.66 45.84 -0.64
CA GLY A 494 -13.64 46.87 -0.83
C GLY A 494 -13.41 47.22 -2.29
N GLY A 495 -12.47 48.13 -2.55
CA GLY A 495 -12.04 48.49 -3.89
C GLY A 495 -10.73 47.83 -4.34
N THR A 496 -9.86 47.44 -3.41
CA THR A 496 -8.64 46.66 -3.69
C THR A 496 -8.32 45.78 -2.48
N PRO A 497 -9.09 44.70 -2.25
CA PRO A 497 -8.78 43.71 -1.25
C PRO A 497 -7.37 43.13 -1.42
N THR A 498 -6.74 42.77 -0.31
CA THR A 498 -5.30 42.42 -0.28
C THR A 498 -4.96 41.25 0.64
N GLY A 499 -5.96 40.65 1.26
CA GLY A 499 -5.84 39.50 2.14
C GLY A 499 -7.18 39.17 2.78
N ILE A 500 -7.29 37.92 3.23
CA ILE A 500 -8.44 37.35 3.91
C ILE A 500 -7.94 36.50 5.08
N ALA A 501 -8.64 36.54 6.20
CA ALA A 501 -8.43 35.64 7.33
C ALA A 501 -9.77 35.23 7.92
N THR A 502 -9.81 34.04 8.51
CA THR A 502 -11.00 33.48 9.14
C THR A 502 -10.69 33.05 10.57
N GLY A 503 -11.67 33.18 11.45
CA GLY A 503 -11.56 32.78 12.86
C GLY A 503 -12.59 33.49 13.74
N GLY A 504 -12.83 32.96 14.94
CA GLY A 504 -13.79 33.55 15.89
C GLY A 504 -13.32 34.88 16.48
N VAL A 505 -14.00 35.98 16.11
CA VAL A 505 -13.76 37.36 16.57
C VAL A 505 -14.97 37.91 17.34
N THR A 506 -16.18 37.75 16.81
CA THR A 506 -17.43 38.33 17.34
C THR A 506 -18.04 37.50 18.47
N GLY A 507 -17.46 36.33 18.77
CA GLY A 507 -17.91 35.42 19.83
C GLY A 507 -19.15 34.60 19.47
N THR A 508 -19.45 34.48 18.18
CA THR A 508 -20.38 33.50 17.60
C THR A 508 -19.79 32.09 17.71
N ALA A 509 -20.59 31.08 17.36
CA ALA A 509 -20.12 29.69 17.31
C ALA A 509 -19.39 29.34 15.99
N PHE A 510 -19.32 30.30 15.06
CA PHE A 510 -18.81 30.17 13.68
C PHE A 510 -17.67 31.15 13.48
N ASP A 511 -16.85 30.93 12.47
CA ASP A 511 -15.76 31.82 12.14
C ASP A 511 -16.26 33.11 11.49
N ASP A 512 -15.62 34.22 11.85
CA ASP A 512 -15.78 35.50 11.17
C ASP A 512 -14.75 35.63 10.04
N VAL A 513 -14.97 36.59 9.14
CA VAL A 513 -14.08 36.87 8.00
C VAL A 513 -13.52 38.28 8.12
N VAL A 514 -12.20 38.43 8.09
CA VAL A 514 -11.52 39.72 8.04
C VAL A 514 -10.89 39.91 6.66
N ILE A 515 -11.20 41.02 6.00
CA ILE A 515 -10.65 41.37 4.69
C ILE A 515 -9.95 42.72 4.76
N THR A 516 -8.69 42.78 4.34
CA THR A 516 -7.93 44.04 4.25
C THR A 516 -8.15 44.70 2.90
N ASP A 517 -8.41 46.00 2.87
CA ASP A 517 -8.54 46.80 1.65
C ASP A 517 -7.45 47.89 1.60
N SER A 518 -6.74 47.97 0.49
CA SER A 518 -5.69 48.99 0.29
C SER A 518 -6.16 50.22 -0.47
N SER A 519 -7.33 50.17 -1.11
CA SER A 519 -7.90 51.30 -1.85
C SER A 519 -8.32 52.44 -0.92
N VAL A 520 -8.89 52.06 0.22
CA VAL A 520 -9.05 52.85 1.43
C VAL A 520 -8.36 52.04 2.51
N PRO A 521 -7.27 52.53 3.15
CA PRO A 521 -6.54 51.76 4.16
C PRO A 521 -7.44 51.41 5.36
N GLU A 522 -8.08 50.25 5.30
CA GLU A 522 -9.01 49.73 6.29
C GLU A 522 -9.05 48.19 6.26
N TYR A 523 -9.76 47.60 7.22
CA TYR A 523 -10.24 46.23 7.12
C TYR A 523 -11.75 46.17 7.35
N ASN A 524 -12.38 45.15 6.79
CA ASN A 524 -13.80 44.84 6.97
C ASN A 524 -13.93 43.51 7.70
N LEU A 525 -14.72 43.49 8.79
CA LEU A 525 -15.08 42.30 9.56
C LEU A 525 -16.50 41.87 9.18
N LEU A 526 -16.64 40.62 8.72
CA LEU A 526 -17.89 40.02 8.32
C LEU A 526 -18.25 38.84 9.23
N THR A 527 -19.53 38.70 9.54
CA THR A 527 -20.13 37.55 10.23
C THR A 527 -21.45 37.21 9.54
N GLU A 528 -22.00 36.05 9.85
CA GLU A 528 -23.38 35.74 9.49
C GLU A 528 -24.36 36.75 10.13
N THR A 529 -25.14 37.44 9.28
CA THR A 529 -26.13 38.44 9.72
C THR A 529 -27.57 37.94 9.59
N ALA A 530 -27.76 36.91 8.77
CA ALA A 530 -28.97 36.12 8.59
C ALA A 530 -28.54 34.73 8.04
N PRO A 531 -29.38 33.68 8.16
CA PRO A 531 -29.04 32.36 7.67
C PRO A 531 -28.47 32.38 6.25
N ASP A 532 -27.28 31.80 6.06
CA ASP A 532 -26.55 31.73 4.80
C ASP A 532 -26.27 33.13 4.18
N THR A 533 -26.07 34.17 5.00
CA THR A 533 -25.79 35.54 4.53
C THR A 533 -24.72 36.24 5.36
N LEU A 534 -23.55 36.48 4.75
CA LEU A 534 -22.48 37.28 5.35
C LEU A 534 -22.73 38.77 5.17
N GLY A 535 -22.41 39.54 6.20
CA GLY A 535 -22.48 41.00 6.15
C GLY A 535 -21.36 41.65 6.95
N ILE A 536 -20.90 42.82 6.49
CA ILE A 536 -19.92 43.63 7.23
C ILE A 536 -20.58 44.17 8.51
N VAL A 537 -20.01 43.81 9.65
CA VAL A 537 -20.45 44.26 10.98
C VAL A 537 -19.54 45.29 11.61
N ASP A 538 -18.28 45.35 11.20
CA ASP A 538 -17.34 46.40 11.59
C ASP A 538 -16.35 46.74 10.47
N THR A 539 -15.88 47.98 10.48
CA THR A 539 -14.84 48.50 9.58
C THR A 539 -13.93 49.42 10.37
N ALA A 540 -12.63 49.13 10.41
CA ALA A 540 -11.67 49.98 11.10
C ALA A 540 -10.51 50.40 10.20
N ALA A 541 -10.08 51.66 10.38
CA ALA A 541 -8.99 52.24 9.62
C ALA A 541 -7.64 51.62 10.00
N THR A 542 -6.83 51.30 9.00
CA THR A 542 -5.47 50.78 9.13
C THR A 542 -4.45 51.82 8.68
N LYS A 543 -3.17 51.44 8.62
CA LYS A 543 -2.14 52.25 7.95
C LYS A 543 -2.04 51.88 6.48
N VAL A 544 -1.21 52.60 5.73
CA VAL A 544 -1.11 52.47 4.27
C VAL A 544 -0.65 51.08 3.85
N GLY A 545 -1.31 50.52 2.84
CA GLY A 545 -1.01 49.21 2.28
C GLY A 545 -1.25 48.05 3.24
N PRO A 546 -2.44 47.97 3.89
CA PRO A 546 -2.78 46.83 4.73
C PRO A 546 -2.77 45.55 3.89
N ARG A 547 -2.30 44.44 4.46
CA ARG A 547 -2.21 43.12 3.83
C ARG A 547 -2.22 42.03 4.90
N GLY A 548 -2.52 40.81 4.46
CA GLY A 548 -2.26 39.58 5.22
C GLY A 548 -2.80 39.63 6.65
N PRO A 549 -4.13 39.80 6.84
CA PRO A 549 -4.70 39.77 8.17
C PRO A 549 -4.45 38.39 8.81
N SER A 550 -4.32 38.35 10.13
CA SER A 550 -4.40 37.11 10.91
C SER A 550 -5.18 37.34 12.19
N ILE A 551 -5.69 36.25 12.78
CA ILE A 551 -6.56 36.29 13.95
C ILE A 551 -5.96 35.39 15.03
N GLY A 552 -5.85 35.89 16.26
CA GLY A 552 -5.38 35.09 17.41
C GLY A 552 -5.02 35.91 18.65
N ASP A 553 -4.75 35.22 19.75
CA ASP A 553 -4.33 35.82 21.03
C ASP A 553 -2.84 36.18 20.99
N VAL A 554 -2.57 37.44 20.65
CA VAL A 554 -1.21 37.96 20.51
C VAL A 554 -0.96 39.17 21.40
N TRP A 555 -1.99 39.69 22.06
CA TRP A 555 -1.89 40.84 22.92
C TRP A 555 -2.26 40.50 24.38
N PRO A 556 -1.38 40.80 25.36
CA PRO A 556 -1.62 40.48 26.76
C PRO A 556 -2.97 40.98 27.29
N ASP A 557 -3.75 40.05 27.85
CA ASP A 557 -5.04 40.30 28.51
C ASP A 557 -6.15 40.91 27.62
N ALA A 558 -6.05 40.81 26.28
CA ALA A 558 -7.01 41.38 25.34
C ALA A 558 -7.96 40.36 24.67
N GLY A 559 -7.59 39.07 24.65
CA GLY A 559 -8.43 38.00 24.09
C GLY A 559 -7.96 37.59 22.71
N VAL A 560 -8.86 37.63 21.72
CA VAL A 560 -8.52 37.39 20.31
C VAL A 560 -8.37 38.74 19.62
N GLU A 561 -7.28 38.91 18.88
CA GLU A 561 -6.96 40.12 18.13
C GLU A 561 -6.96 39.89 16.62
N ILE A 562 -7.14 40.99 15.88
CA ILE A 562 -6.92 41.07 14.44
C ILE A 562 -5.58 41.76 14.21
N VAL A 563 -4.70 41.13 13.44
CA VAL A 563 -3.35 41.62 13.16
C VAL A 563 -3.19 41.88 11.67
N ILE A 564 -2.63 43.03 11.30
CA ILE A 564 -2.54 43.47 9.89
C ILE A 564 -1.15 44.02 9.59
N ALA A 565 -0.51 43.51 8.54
CA ALA A 565 0.73 44.07 8.02
C ALA A 565 0.47 45.32 7.17
N ASN A 566 1.25 46.37 7.36
CA ASN A 566 1.12 47.64 6.62
C ASN A 566 2.32 47.85 5.70
N SER A 567 2.29 47.19 4.55
CA SER A 567 3.36 47.16 3.54
C SER A 567 3.71 48.53 2.93
N GLY A 568 2.81 49.51 3.03
CA GLY A 568 2.99 50.87 2.52
C GLY A 568 3.32 51.91 3.60
N ASP A 569 3.44 51.53 4.87
CA ASP A 569 3.82 52.44 5.95
C ASP A 569 5.32 52.78 5.88
N ALA A 570 5.69 54.01 6.24
CA ALA A 570 7.06 54.51 6.07
C ALA A 570 8.10 53.85 7.02
N VAL A 571 7.64 53.09 8.00
CA VAL A 571 8.46 52.36 8.99
C VAL A 571 8.16 50.86 9.03
N ASP A 572 7.42 50.36 8.01
CA ASP A 572 7.05 48.96 7.81
C ASP A 572 6.52 48.32 9.10
N SER A 573 5.25 48.57 9.39
CA SER A 573 4.64 48.24 10.68
C SER A 573 3.52 47.22 10.57
N VAL A 574 3.20 46.60 11.69
CA VAL A 574 2.02 45.77 11.90
C VAL A 574 1.10 46.46 12.91
N SER A 575 -0.20 46.49 12.63
CA SER A 575 -1.24 47.03 13.52
C SER A 575 -2.00 45.89 14.18
N ILE A 576 -2.28 46.01 15.48
CA ILE A 576 -3.01 45.01 16.28
C ILE A 576 -4.29 45.65 16.79
N PHE A 577 -5.44 45.05 16.50
CA PHE A 577 -6.76 45.50 16.90
C PHE A 577 -7.41 44.47 17.81
N ALA A 578 -8.12 44.94 18.84
CA ALA A 578 -9.02 44.09 19.62
C ALA A 578 -10.22 43.66 18.77
N ALA A 579 -10.93 42.63 19.21
CA ALA A 579 -12.16 42.14 18.56
C ALA A 579 -13.26 43.20 18.35
N ASP A 580 -13.25 44.30 19.11
CA ASP A 580 -14.21 45.42 18.97
C ASP A 580 -13.73 46.53 18.01
N GLY A 581 -12.63 46.30 17.29
CA GLY A 581 -12.01 47.23 16.35
C GLY A 581 -11.11 48.29 17.00
N THR A 582 -10.90 48.25 18.31
CA THR A 582 -9.98 49.17 18.99
C THR A 582 -8.52 48.86 18.65
N LEU A 583 -7.78 49.83 18.12
CA LEU A 583 -6.32 49.72 17.93
C LEU A 583 -5.61 49.60 19.29
N LEU A 584 -4.95 48.48 19.53
CA LEU A 584 -4.16 48.19 20.73
C LEU A 584 -2.74 48.73 20.59
N GLY A 585 -2.14 48.59 19.41
CA GLY A 585 -0.82 49.15 19.14
C GLY A 585 -0.31 48.88 17.73
N ASP A 586 0.78 49.58 17.40
CA ASP A 586 1.56 49.38 16.18
C ASP A 586 2.98 48.95 16.54
N VAL A 587 3.52 47.98 15.79
CA VAL A 587 4.88 47.48 16.00
C VAL A 587 5.65 47.55 14.69
N SER A 588 6.86 48.13 14.72
CA SER A 588 7.75 48.11 13.55
C SER A 588 8.40 46.76 13.41
N VAL A 589 8.47 46.26 12.17
CA VAL A 589 9.18 45.02 11.88
C VAL A 589 10.69 45.20 11.83
N ASN A 590 11.22 46.43 11.99
CA ASN A 590 12.65 46.72 11.87
C ASN A 590 13.25 46.15 10.57
N ALA A 591 12.54 46.35 9.45
CA ALA A 591 12.94 45.87 8.15
C ALA A 591 14.23 46.55 7.67
N GLU A 592 14.96 45.89 6.75
CA GLU A 592 15.99 46.58 5.99
C GLU A 592 15.36 47.65 5.07
N ALA A 593 16.13 48.66 4.67
CA ALA A 593 15.60 49.72 3.83
C ALA A 593 15.05 49.17 2.50
N GLY A 594 13.76 49.37 2.26
CA GLY A 594 13.05 48.88 1.07
C GLY A 594 12.37 47.52 1.24
N ALA A 595 12.52 46.87 2.40
CA ALA A 595 11.77 45.66 2.74
C ALA A 595 10.43 46.01 3.39
N GLN A 596 9.39 45.22 3.15
CA GLN A 596 8.00 45.54 3.52
C GLN A 596 7.41 44.45 4.40
N ALA A 597 6.62 44.83 5.42
CA ALA A 597 5.77 43.88 6.14
C ALA A 597 4.67 43.37 5.19
N TRP A 598 4.65 42.07 4.90
CA TRP A 598 3.87 41.52 3.79
C TRP A 598 2.67 40.69 4.25
N ASP A 599 2.89 39.81 5.22
CA ASP A 599 1.88 38.88 5.71
C ASP A 599 2.09 38.59 7.20
N THR A 600 1.05 38.20 7.92
CA THR A 600 1.07 37.94 9.37
C THR A 600 0.47 36.59 9.73
N LEU A 601 0.97 35.99 10.80
CA LEU A 601 0.46 34.75 11.37
C LEU A 601 0.52 34.85 12.90
N VAL A 602 -0.55 34.46 13.58
CA VAL A 602 -0.58 34.29 15.03
C VAL A 602 -0.61 32.80 15.37
N ALA A 603 0.45 32.28 15.97
CA ALA A 603 0.57 30.87 16.35
C ALA A 603 1.63 30.65 17.43
N ASP A 604 1.49 29.59 18.24
CA ASP A 604 2.49 29.19 19.26
C ASP A 604 3.68 28.47 18.60
N VAL A 605 4.54 29.25 17.96
CA VAL A 605 5.73 28.77 17.24
C VAL A 605 6.98 28.75 18.13
N LEU A 606 6.90 29.32 19.34
CA LEU A 606 7.93 29.27 20.37
C LEU A 606 7.38 28.57 21.64
N PRO A 607 7.29 27.23 21.68
CA PRO A 607 6.42 26.45 22.58
C PRO A 607 6.75 26.49 24.09
N PHE A 608 7.78 27.23 24.51
CA PHE A 608 8.00 27.53 25.94
C PHE A 608 7.48 28.91 26.36
N SER A 609 7.01 29.69 25.38
CA SER A 609 6.03 30.74 25.56
C SER A 609 4.73 30.12 26.08
N ALA A 610 3.97 30.84 26.91
CA ALA A 610 2.67 30.37 27.38
C ALA A 610 1.51 30.85 26.47
N THR A 611 1.85 31.49 25.35
CA THR A 611 0.96 32.31 24.52
C THR A 611 1.40 32.23 23.07
N ALA A 612 0.50 32.46 22.11
CA ALA A 612 0.88 32.53 20.70
C ALA A 612 1.80 33.75 20.41
N GLU A 613 2.64 33.59 19.39
CA GLU A 613 3.49 34.65 18.85
C GLU A 613 2.90 35.27 17.59
N LEU A 614 3.25 36.54 17.35
CA LEU A 614 3.10 37.16 16.04
C LEU A 614 4.32 36.82 15.19
N SER A 615 4.12 36.10 14.09
CA SER A 615 5.09 35.94 13.01
C SER A 615 4.74 36.88 11.86
N VAL A 616 5.75 37.56 11.31
CA VAL A 616 5.57 38.51 10.20
C VAL A 616 6.52 38.16 9.07
N ALA A 617 5.98 37.91 7.89
CA ALA A 617 6.75 37.77 6.66
C ALA A 617 7.19 39.16 6.20
N VAL A 618 8.50 39.33 6.02
CA VAL A 618 9.09 40.58 5.55
C VAL A 618 9.65 40.36 4.15
N TYR A 619 8.98 40.99 3.18
CA TYR A 619 9.34 40.94 1.77
C TYR A 619 10.52 41.86 1.50
N GLY A 620 11.70 41.30 1.27
CA GLY A 620 12.94 42.06 1.07
C GLY A 620 13.13 42.64 -0.34
N ALA A 621 12.28 42.29 -1.31
CA ALA A 621 12.50 42.55 -2.73
C ALA A 621 13.88 42.06 -3.20
N ASP A 622 14.71 42.97 -3.75
CA ASP A 622 16.11 42.73 -4.14
C ASP A 622 17.05 42.54 -2.93
N GLY A 623 16.60 42.86 -1.72
CA GLY A 623 17.32 42.75 -0.45
C GLY A 623 17.07 41.42 0.27
N THR A 624 17.47 41.35 1.55
CA THR A 624 17.27 40.17 2.39
C THR A 624 15.84 40.15 2.92
N SER A 625 15.06 39.15 2.52
CA SER A 625 13.77 38.84 3.12
C SER A 625 13.97 38.15 4.48
N THR A 626 13.00 38.31 5.38
CA THR A 626 13.04 37.71 6.72
C THR A 626 11.68 37.25 7.21
N VAL A 627 11.70 36.41 8.25
CA VAL A 627 10.56 36.20 9.13
C VAL A 627 10.89 36.78 10.49
N ASN A 628 10.00 37.62 11.02
CA ASN A 628 10.18 38.29 12.28
C ASN A 628 9.14 37.80 13.28
N VAL A 629 9.59 37.28 14.42
CA VAL A 629 8.73 36.69 15.45
C VAL A 629 8.73 37.57 16.70
N PHE A 630 7.55 37.89 17.19
CA PHE A 630 7.31 38.72 18.37
C PHE A 630 6.55 37.93 19.42
N SER A 631 7.08 37.92 20.64
CA SER A 631 6.39 37.34 21.79
C SER A 631 5.66 38.41 22.58
N GLN A 632 4.62 37.98 23.30
CA GLN A 632 3.95 38.82 24.29
C GLN A 632 4.93 39.32 25.37
N SER A 633 4.90 40.62 25.67
CA SER A 633 5.80 41.26 26.64
C SER A 633 5.18 42.49 27.32
N GLY A 634 4.78 42.34 28.59
CA GLY A 634 4.24 43.45 29.37
C GLY A 634 2.89 43.91 28.80
N PRO A 635 2.68 45.21 28.49
CA PRO A 635 1.44 45.71 27.90
C PRO A 635 1.43 45.67 26.36
N GLY A 636 2.27 44.86 25.71
CA GLY A 636 2.38 44.79 24.24
C GLY A 636 3.33 43.69 23.79
N LEU A 637 4.04 43.90 22.67
CA LEU A 637 4.96 42.93 22.08
C LEU A 637 6.45 43.20 22.40
N SER A 638 7.26 42.14 22.35
CA SER A 638 8.71 42.22 22.50
C SER A 638 9.39 42.89 21.30
N ALA A 639 10.72 43.09 21.36
CA ALA A 639 11.49 43.29 20.14
C ALA A 639 11.45 42.00 19.29
N PRO A 640 11.47 42.09 17.94
CA PRO A 640 11.39 40.91 17.09
C PRO A 640 12.67 40.08 17.15
N LEU A 641 12.50 38.76 17.14
CA LEU A 641 13.50 37.82 16.69
C LEU A 641 13.46 37.79 15.16
N ARG A 642 14.58 38.10 14.50
CA ARG A 642 14.67 38.17 13.03
C ARG A 642 15.40 36.94 12.50
N PHE A 643 14.80 36.29 11.52
CA PHE A 643 15.36 35.12 10.85
C PHE A 643 15.45 35.37 9.34
N ASP A 644 16.67 35.31 8.79
CA ASP A 644 16.90 35.55 7.37
C ASP A 644 16.37 34.38 6.54
N THR A 645 15.51 34.68 5.58
CA THR A 645 15.02 33.69 4.61
C THR A 645 15.92 33.66 3.38
N GLY A 646 16.49 34.81 3.02
CA GLY A 646 17.50 34.94 1.97
C GLY A 646 17.27 36.14 1.07
N LYS A 647 18.22 36.38 0.16
CA LYS A 647 18.17 37.51 -0.77
C LYS A 647 17.35 37.16 -2.00
N GLY A 648 16.48 38.06 -2.45
CA GLY A 648 15.73 37.87 -3.70
C GLY A 648 14.67 36.77 -3.58
N PHE A 649 14.13 36.52 -2.40
CA PHE A 649 13.12 35.48 -2.18
C PHE A 649 11.70 36.00 -2.06
N GLY A 650 11.50 37.28 -1.72
CA GLY A 650 10.17 37.84 -1.53
C GLY A 650 9.30 36.97 -0.60
N THR A 651 9.68 36.85 0.68
CA THR A 651 8.91 36.06 1.66
C THR A 651 7.56 36.72 1.89
N GLY A 652 6.47 35.96 1.80
CA GLY A 652 5.14 36.57 1.84
C GLY A 652 3.97 35.65 2.11
N SER A 653 4.21 34.45 2.61
CA SER A 653 3.18 33.53 3.11
C SER A 653 3.73 32.77 4.31
N LEU A 654 2.87 32.50 5.29
CA LEU A 654 3.22 31.81 6.53
C LEU A 654 2.20 30.74 6.89
N ALA A 655 2.67 29.65 7.49
CA ALA A 655 1.82 28.64 8.13
C ALA A 655 2.51 28.09 9.38
N ALA A 656 1.74 27.53 10.32
CA ALA A 656 2.28 26.83 11.47
C ALA A 656 1.51 25.53 11.74
N GLY A 657 2.23 24.51 12.22
CA GLY A 657 1.69 23.17 12.39
C GLY A 657 2.75 22.18 12.86
N ASP A 658 2.35 21.14 13.58
CA ASP A 658 3.23 20.06 14.07
C ASP A 658 3.45 19.03 12.96
N ILE A 659 4.31 19.37 12.00
CA ILE A 659 4.56 18.53 10.82
C ILE A 659 5.53 17.39 11.12
N ASP A 660 6.37 17.53 12.14
CA ASP A 660 7.32 16.50 12.53
C ASP A 660 6.81 15.55 13.65
N GLY A 661 5.65 15.87 14.24
CA GLY A 661 4.92 15.04 15.21
C GLY A 661 5.51 15.07 16.62
N ASP A 662 6.36 16.05 16.94
CA ASP A 662 6.95 16.18 18.28
C ASP A 662 6.03 16.88 19.30
N GLY A 663 4.84 17.33 18.85
CA GLY A 663 3.84 18.00 19.65
C GLY A 663 3.99 19.52 19.70
N ARG A 664 4.82 20.10 18.83
CA ARG A 664 5.11 21.54 18.77
C ARG A 664 4.90 22.03 17.35
N LEU A 665 4.54 23.30 17.19
CA LEU A 665 4.29 23.86 15.86
C LEU A 665 5.60 24.35 15.25
N GLU A 666 5.91 23.85 14.05
CA GLU A 666 6.93 24.45 13.19
C GLU A 666 6.37 25.70 12.53
N LEU A 667 7.22 26.69 12.27
CA LEU A 667 6.87 27.84 11.42
C LEU A 667 7.36 27.58 10.00
N VAL A 668 6.48 27.73 9.02
CA VAL A 668 6.77 27.60 7.60
C VAL A 668 6.64 28.94 6.90
N ALA A 669 7.59 29.24 6.02
CA ALA A 669 7.58 30.42 5.17
C ALA A 669 7.69 30.05 3.69
N GLY A 670 6.82 30.63 2.86
CA GLY A 670 6.90 30.57 1.42
C GLY A 670 7.69 31.74 0.81
N ASN A 671 8.62 31.42 -0.07
CA ASN A 671 9.48 32.36 -0.78
C ASN A 671 9.19 32.30 -2.29
N GLY A 672 8.71 33.39 -2.88
CA GLY A 672 8.33 33.47 -4.31
C GLY A 672 9.49 33.43 -5.29
N GLY A 673 10.71 33.78 -4.87
CA GLY A 673 11.82 33.98 -5.80
C GLY A 673 11.58 35.12 -6.79
N TRP A 674 12.46 35.29 -7.77
CA TRP A 674 12.34 36.30 -8.81
C TRP A 674 12.64 35.74 -10.19
N TRP A 675 11.66 35.85 -11.08
CA TRP A 675 11.84 35.58 -12.50
C TRP A 675 12.51 36.79 -13.17
N ASP A 676 13.81 36.69 -13.45
CA ASP A 676 14.58 37.70 -14.21
C ASP A 676 15.57 37.01 -15.16
N ARG A 677 15.91 37.69 -16.26
CA ARG A 677 16.97 37.26 -17.19
C ARG A 677 18.36 37.67 -16.70
N ASP A 678 18.45 38.65 -15.82
CA ASP A 678 19.68 38.99 -15.10
C ASP A 678 19.94 37.96 -14.02
N VAL A 679 20.97 37.14 -14.23
CA VAL A 679 21.39 36.06 -13.32
C VAL A 679 21.76 36.56 -11.92
N ALA A 680 22.06 37.86 -11.77
CA ALA A 680 22.33 38.46 -10.47
C ALA A 680 21.06 38.72 -9.64
N LYS A 681 19.87 38.61 -10.26
CA LYS A 681 18.56 38.87 -9.67
C LYS A 681 17.65 37.63 -9.66
N ALA A 682 17.84 36.75 -10.63
CA ALA A 682 17.10 35.50 -10.73
C ALA A 682 17.24 34.67 -9.46
N ALA A 683 16.13 34.23 -8.90
CA ALA A 683 16.09 33.39 -7.71
C ALA A 683 14.93 32.40 -7.81
N GLU A 684 15.19 31.12 -7.56
CA GLU A 684 14.14 30.11 -7.51
C GLU A 684 13.26 30.29 -6.26
N PRO A 685 11.98 29.92 -6.31
CA PRO A 685 11.16 29.88 -5.11
C PRO A 685 11.68 28.83 -4.14
N SER A 686 11.37 29.00 -2.86
CA SER A 686 11.74 28.03 -1.82
C SER A 686 10.71 27.97 -0.70
N ILE A 687 10.77 26.90 0.07
CA ILE A 687 9.96 26.72 1.28
C ILE A 687 10.91 26.50 2.44
N GLN A 688 10.71 27.25 3.52
CA GLN A 688 11.58 27.22 4.68
C GLN A 688 10.80 26.86 5.93
N ILE A 689 11.27 25.83 6.64
CA ILE A 689 10.68 25.34 7.88
C ILE A 689 11.66 25.66 9.01
N PHE A 690 11.20 26.44 9.98
CA PHE A 690 11.99 26.90 11.12
C PHE A 690 11.74 26.02 12.33
N ASN A 691 12.76 25.28 12.74
CA ASN A 691 12.67 24.36 13.86
C ASN A 691 13.11 25.05 15.15
N HIS A 692 12.34 24.89 16.21
CA HIS A 692 12.67 25.46 17.51
C HIS A 692 13.94 24.84 18.11
N ASN A 693 14.63 25.60 18.94
CA ASN A 693 15.71 25.07 19.76
C ASN A 693 15.14 24.11 20.84
N VAL A 694 16.02 23.35 21.51
CA VAL A 694 15.62 22.42 22.58
C VAL A 694 14.83 23.14 23.70
N ALA A 695 15.15 24.41 23.93
CA ALA A 695 14.51 25.26 24.93
C ALA A 695 13.22 25.94 24.43
N GLY A 696 12.78 25.70 23.19
CA GLY A 696 11.69 26.38 22.46
C GLY A 696 11.50 27.87 22.73
N THR A 697 12.60 28.61 22.79
CA THR A 697 12.61 30.08 23.00
C THR A 697 13.08 30.85 21.76
N THR A 698 13.57 30.15 20.75
CA THR A 698 14.00 30.68 19.44
C THR A 698 14.16 29.51 18.47
N PHE A 699 14.35 29.79 17.17
CA PHE A 699 14.68 28.77 16.18
C PHE A 699 16.18 28.42 16.20
N ALA A 700 16.50 27.13 16.02
CA ALA A 700 17.88 26.61 15.99
C ALA A 700 18.35 26.16 14.62
N GLY A 701 17.45 26.05 13.64
CA GLY A 701 17.76 25.63 12.29
C GLY A 701 16.61 25.89 11.33
N THR A 702 16.94 25.89 10.04
CA THR A 702 15.99 26.05 8.95
C THR A 702 16.21 24.92 7.96
N LEU A 703 15.15 24.18 7.66
CA LEU A 703 15.10 23.26 6.53
C LEU A 703 14.60 24.02 5.32
N THR A 704 15.35 24.00 4.21
CA THR A 704 14.98 24.70 2.97
C THR A 704 14.74 23.69 1.86
N PHE A 705 13.57 23.75 1.24
CA PHE A 705 13.22 23.01 0.04
C PHE A 705 13.20 23.95 -1.17
N SER A 706 13.79 23.51 -2.28
CA SER A 706 13.76 24.24 -3.53
C SER A 706 12.40 24.08 -4.21
N GLY A 707 11.92 25.13 -4.88
CA GLY A 707 10.74 25.04 -5.72
C GLY A 707 11.00 24.37 -7.08
N GLY A 708 12.26 24.00 -7.40
CA GLY A 708 12.60 23.18 -8.58
C GLY A 708 12.95 23.95 -9.86
N GLY A 709 13.34 25.23 -9.76
CA GLY A 709 13.82 26.05 -10.87
C GLY A 709 13.29 27.48 -10.88
N VAL A 710 14.03 28.40 -11.50
CA VAL A 710 13.71 29.84 -11.57
C VAL A 710 12.44 30.12 -12.36
N GLU A 711 12.09 29.29 -13.34
CA GLU A 711 10.85 29.41 -14.11
C GLU A 711 9.58 29.26 -13.28
N ARG A 712 9.71 28.80 -12.04
CA ARG A 712 8.60 28.69 -11.09
C ARG A 712 8.50 29.90 -10.16
N ALA A 713 9.44 30.85 -10.25
CA ALA A 713 9.43 32.05 -9.44
C ALA A 713 8.24 32.96 -9.80
N GLY A 714 7.73 33.66 -8.80
CA GLY A 714 6.52 34.46 -8.94
C GLY A 714 6.02 34.96 -7.59
N MET A 715 4.74 34.72 -7.33
CA MET A 715 4.14 35.04 -6.04
C MET A 715 4.72 34.12 -4.95
N PRO A 716 4.78 34.59 -3.68
CA PRO A 716 5.09 33.70 -2.56
C PRO A 716 4.19 32.46 -2.62
N PRO A 717 4.73 31.24 -2.57
CA PRO A 717 3.93 30.02 -2.62
C PRO A 717 2.94 30.01 -1.46
N ALA A 718 1.65 29.76 -1.72
CA ALA A 718 0.72 29.57 -0.62
C ALA A 718 1.10 28.29 0.14
N VAL A 719 1.13 28.36 1.47
CA VAL A 719 1.56 27.27 2.35
C VAL A 719 0.46 26.97 3.35
N ALA A 720 0.20 25.68 3.59
CA ALA A 720 -0.74 25.22 4.61
C ALA A 720 -0.21 23.94 5.25
N ILE A 721 -0.51 23.73 6.53
CA ILE A 721 -0.28 22.47 7.21
C ILE A 721 -1.65 21.86 7.50
N ALA A 722 -1.92 20.69 6.94
CA ALA A 722 -3.23 20.06 6.99
C ALA A 722 -3.10 18.55 7.07
N ASP A 723 -4.03 17.92 7.79
CA ASP A 723 -4.22 16.48 7.73
C ASP A 723 -4.86 16.11 6.39
N LEU A 724 -4.05 15.62 5.44
CA LEU A 724 -4.54 15.12 4.16
C LEU A 724 -4.82 13.61 4.20
N GLY A 725 -4.75 12.98 5.38
CA GLY A 725 -4.90 11.54 5.55
C GLY A 725 -3.59 10.79 5.33
N MET A 726 -3.65 9.69 4.58
CA MET A 726 -2.49 8.79 4.40
C MET A 726 -1.56 9.23 3.26
N VAL A 727 -1.13 10.51 3.21
CA VAL A 727 -0.44 11.06 2.03
C VAL A 727 1.08 10.87 2.05
N GLY A 728 1.73 10.91 3.22
CA GLY A 728 3.12 10.49 3.53
C GLY A 728 4.16 10.27 2.42
N TYR A 729 5.09 9.31 2.62
CA TYR A 729 6.07 8.95 1.57
C TYR A 729 5.39 8.28 0.39
N SER A 730 5.87 8.59 -0.82
CA SER A 730 5.39 7.96 -2.05
C SER A 730 5.61 6.45 -1.97
N ARG A 731 4.53 5.67 -2.13
CA ARG A 731 4.57 4.21 -2.00
C ARG A 731 3.56 3.51 -2.89
N HIS A 732 3.80 2.23 -3.14
CA HIS A 732 2.78 1.27 -3.54
C HIS A 732 2.10 0.78 -2.25
N PRO A 733 0.87 1.23 -1.97
CA PRO A 733 0.23 1.01 -0.68
C PRO A 733 -0.38 -0.39 -0.64
N VAL A 734 0.46 -1.40 -0.43
CA VAL A 734 0.01 -2.76 -0.17
C VAL A 734 -0.94 -2.72 1.04
N SER A 735 -2.20 -3.08 0.83
CA SER A 735 -3.32 -2.98 1.81
C SER A 735 -4.21 -1.73 1.79
N ALA A 736 -4.00 -0.75 0.89
CA ALA A 736 -4.98 0.34 0.71
C ALA A 736 -6.36 -0.18 0.28
N VAL A 737 -6.38 -1.13 -0.67
CA VAL A 737 -7.60 -1.82 -1.10
C VAL A 737 -7.49 -3.27 -0.65
N ALA A 738 -8.04 -3.58 0.52
CA ALA A 738 -7.93 -4.90 1.12
C ALA A 738 -8.62 -5.98 0.27
N ASP A 739 -7.97 -7.14 0.16
CA ASP A 739 -8.48 -8.37 -0.47
C ASP A 739 -8.98 -8.19 -1.90
N ALA A 740 -8.39 -7.24 -2.62
CA ALA A 740 -8.73 -6.90 -3.99
C ALA A 740 -8.09 -7.86 -5.00
N HIS A 741 -6.93 -8.44 -4.67
CA HIS A 741 -6.18 -9.25 -5.64
C HIS A 741 -6.86 -10.59 -5.94
N ASN A 742 -7.13 -10.79 -7.23
CA ASN A 742 -7.51 -12.09 -7.78
C ASN A 742 -6.59 -12.45 -8.94
N SER A 743 -5.90 -13.59 -8.86
CA SER A 743 -5.03 -14.06 -9.96
C SER A 743 -5.76 -14.46 -11.25
N THR A 744 -7.08 -14.32 -11.30
CA THR A 744 -7.90 -14.46 -12.51
C THR A 744 -8.60 -13.16 -12.89
N GLU A 745 -8.19 -12.03 -12.32
CA GLU A 745 -8.67 -10.73 -12.78
C GLU A 745 -8.35 -10.56 -14.27
N THR A 746 -9.29 -9.98 -14.99
CA THR A 746 -9.14 -9.67 -16.41
C THR A 746 -9.46 -8.19 -16.60
N PRO A 747 -8.70 -7.48 -17.44
CA PRO A 747 -8.91 -6.06 -17.67
C PRO A 747 -10.29 -5.78 -18.32
N PRO A 748 -10.91 -4.63 -18.02
CA PRO A 748 -10.47 -3.61 -17.06
C PRO A 748 -10.79 -4.02 -15.62
N PHE A 749 -9.86 -3.76 -14.69
CA PHE A 749 -10.04 -3.92 -13.25
C PHE A 749 -9.74 -2.59 -12.54
N ALA A 750 -10.34 -2.38 -11.36
CA ALA A 750 -10.03 -1.25 -10.49
C ALA A 750 -8.60 -1.39 -9.97
N ARG A 751 -7.80 -0.33 -10.04
CA ARG A 751 -6.39 -0.41 -9.71
C ARG A 751 -6.23 -0.66 -8.20
N HIS A 752 -5.39 -1.62 -7.86
CA HIS A 752 -4.99 -1.91 -6.49
C HIS A 752 -3.57 -2.49 -6.52
N VAL A 753 -2.95 -2.65 -5.35
CA VAL A 753 -1.64 -3.28 -5.22
C VAL A 753 -1.63 -4.17 -3.98
N GLU A 754 -1.27 -5.43 -4.16
CA GLU A 754 -0.93 -6.39 -3.13
C GLU A 754 0.43 -7.03 -3.40
N CYS A 755 1.03 -7.70 -2.40
CA CYS A 755 2.31 -8.40 -2.57
C CYS A 755 2.25 -9.42 -3.73
N ALA A 756 1.11 -10.10 -3.90
CA ALA A 756 0.92 -11.12 -4.92
C ALA A 756 0.79 -10.57 -6.35
N ASP A 757 0.56 -9.26 -6.52
CA ASP A 757 0.56 -8.62 -7.84
C ASP A 757 1.95 -8.56 -8.48
N CYS A 758 2.99 -8.52 -7.64
CA CYS A 758 4.38 -8.38 -8.07
C CYS A 758 5.26 -9.59 -7.69
N HIS A 759 4.84 -10.40 -6.72
CA HIS A 759 5.58 -11.58 -6.28
C HIS A 759 4.77 -12.87 -6.38
N ASP A 760 5.38 -13.90 -6.98
CA ASP A 760 4.90 -15.27 -6.85
C ASP A 760 5.86 -16.08 -5.97
N PRO A 761 5.47 -16.44 -4.73
CA PRO A 761 6.33 -17.21 -3.83
C PRO A 761 6.68 -18.60 -4.40
N HIS A 762 5.94 -19.09 -5.41
CA HIS A 762 6.21 -20.38 -6.02
C HIS A 762 7.33 -20.38 -7.06
N GLU A 763 7.71 -19.21 -7.59
CA GLU A 763 8.75 -19.09 -8.62
C GLU A 763 9.84 -18.08 -8.27
N ALA A 764 9.60 -17.20 -7.29
CA ALA A 764 10.54 -16.16 -6.91
C ALA A 764 11.90 -16.74 -6.52
N THR A 765 12.98 -16.16 -7.04
CA THR A 765 14.38 -16.53 -6.78
C THR A 765 15.26 -15.30 -6.58
N ALA A 766 16.51 -15.51 -6.15
CA ALA A 766 17.53 -14.45 -6.06
C ALA A 766 18.26 -14.17 -7.39
N THR A 767 17.78 -14.72 -8.52
CA THR A 767 18.48 -14.64 -9.81
C THR A 767 18.52 -13.20 -10.34
N VAL A 768 19.70 -12.72 -10.72
CA VAL A 768 19.89 -11.43 -11.41
C VAL A 768 19.70 -11.63 -12.92
N ALA A 769 19.02 -10.69 -13.57
CA ALA A 769 18.79 -10.67 -15.01
C ALA A 769 19.39 -9.40 -15.63
N ALA A 770 19.54 -9.38 -16.96
CA ALA A 770 19.91 -8.19 -17.72
C ALA A 770 18.66 -7.64 -18.42
N ALA A 771 18.51 -6.32 -18.46
CA ALA A 771 17.32 -5.68 -19.00
C ALA A 771 17.11 -6.09 -20.47
N PRO A 772 15.86 -6.30 -20.91
CA PRO A 772 14.61 -6.08 -20.15
C PRO A 772 14.12 -7.31 -19.35
N LEU A 773 14.86 -8.43 -19.35
CA LEU A 773 14.40 -9.70 -18.79
C LEU A 773 14.08 -9.59 -17.29
N VAL A 774 12.95 -10.19 -16.89
CA VAL A 774 12.46 -10.15 -15.51
C VAL A 774 13.47 -10.72 -14.51
N TYR A 775 13.64 -10.02 -13.39
CA TYR A 775 14.46 -10.48 -12.27
C TYR A 775 13.82 -11.63 -11.52
N GLY A 776 14.65 -12.44 -10.85
CA GLY A 776 14.21 -13.60 -10.10
C GLY A 776 13.09 -13.33 -9.09
N ARG A 777 13.03 -12.14 -8.48
CA ARG A 777 12.04 -11.79 -7.46
C ARG A 777 10.63 -11.55 -8.01
N LEU A 778 10.50 -11.26 -9.31
CA LEU A 778 9.23 -11.00 -10.00
C LEU A 778 8.84 -12.17 -10.94
N LYS A 779 9.50 -13.31 -10.85
CA LYS A 779 9.15 -14.49 -11.66
C LYS A 779 7.83 -15.10 -11.20
N GLY A 780 7.10 -15.70 -12.14
CA GLY A 780 5.83 -16.42 -11.91
C GLY A 780 4.59 -15.52 -11.88
N VAL A 781 4.78 -14.21 -11.85
CA VAL A 781 3.66 -13.26 -11.80
C VAL A 781 3.09 -12.98 -13.18
N PHE A 782 1.82 -12.60 -13.15
CA PHE A 782 1.05 -12.18 -14.29
C PHE A 782 1.33 -10.71 -14.59
N GLY A 783 1.32 -10.33 -15.87
CA GLY A 783 1.49 -8.95 -16.30
C GLY A 783 0.86 -8.66 -17.65
N SER A 784 1.11 -7.46 -18.15
CA SER A 784 0.63 -7.01 -19.45
C SER A 784 1.70 -7.18 -20.53
N GLY A 785 1.39 -7.99 -21.54
CA GLY A 785 2.15 -8.08 -22.76
C GLY A 785 1.89 -6.85 -23.63
N ILE A 786 2.97 -6.23 -24.09
CA ILE A 786 2.96 -5.00 -24.89
C ILE A 786 3.33 -5.34 -26.34
N THR A 787 2.50 -4.91 -27.28
CA THR A 787 2.84 -4.92 -28.71
C THR A 787 2.68 -3.52 -29.29
N ASN A 788 3.81 -2.86 -29.57
CA ASN A 788 3.84 -1.54 -30.19
C ASN A 788 3.53 -1.68 -31.69
N THR A 789 2.42 -1.08 -32.11
CA THR A 789 1.97 -1.06 -33.51
C THR A 789 2.28 0.26 -34.22
N GLY A 790 2.76 1.24 -33.47
CA GLY A 790 3.20 2.56 -33.88
C GLY A 790 3.71 3.36 -32.67
N VAL A 791 3.86 4.67 -32.82
CA VAL A 791 4.31 5.58 -31.74
C VAL A 791 3.19 5.90 -30.74
N GLY A 792 3.56 6.33 -29.54
CA GLY A 792 2.65 6.77 -28.48
C GLY A 792 1.69 5.65 -28.06
N ALA A 793 0.40 5.98 -27.96
CA ALA A 793 -0.65 5.06 -27.52
C ALA A 793 -1.06 4.01 -28.57
N ALA A 794 -0.31 3.86 -29.68
CA ALA A 794 -0.56 2.83 -30.69
C ALA A 794 -0.08 1.44 -30.22
N ILE A 795 -0.72 0.93 -29.17
CA ILE A 795 -0.33 -0.29 -28.44
C ILE A 795 -1.49 -1.29 -28.44
N THR A 796 -1.17 -2.56 -28.64
CA THR A 796 -2.10 -3.67 -28.34
C THR A 796 -1.61 -4.41 -27.11
N TYR A 797 -2.53 -4.68 -26.19
CA TYR A 797 -2.23 -5.38 -24.95
C TYR A 797 -2.71 -6.84 -24.96
N SER A 798 -2.02 -7.70 -24.23
CA SER A 798 -2.41 -9.09 -24.01
C SER A 798 -2.00 -9.59 -22.63
N ASP A 799 -2.65 -10.64 -22.14
CA ASP A 799 -2.31 -11.32 -20.90
C ASP A 799 -0.98 -12.10 -21.04
N VAL A 800 -0.05 -11.94 -20.10
CA VAL A 800 1.20 -12.71 -20.05
C VAL A 800 1.36 -13.37 -18.69
N GLN A 801 1.43 -14.71 -18.67
CA GLN A 801 1.63 -15.51 -17.46
C GLN A 801 2.53 -16.72 -17.73
N PRO A 802 3.76 -16.79 -17.18
CA PRO A 802 4.43 -15.75 -16.40
C PRO A 802 5.02 -14.64 -17.28
N VAL A 803 5.24 -13.46 -16.70
CA VAL A 803 6.02 -12.36 -17.33
C VAL A 803 7.41 -12.81 -17.76
N VAL A 804 7.89 -12.24 -18.86
CA VAL A 804 9.23 -12.44 -19.42
C VAL A 804 10.12 -11.23 -19.16
N ASN A 805 9.55 -10.02 -19.13
CA ASN A 805 10.27 -8.77 -18.94
C ASN A 805 9.80 -8.03 -17.67
N GLU A 806 10.67 -7.22 -17.06
CA GLU A 806 10.33 -6.50 -15.82
C GLU A 806 9.18 -5.50 -16.03
N TYR A 807 9.19 -4.76 -17.14
CA TYR A 807 8.21 -3.73 -17.42
C TYR A 807 6.78 -4.28 -17.53
N GLU A 808 6.60 -5.56 -17.89
CA GLU A 808 5.27 -6.20 -18.03
C GLU A 808 4.53 -6.25 -16.69
N VAL A 809 5.26 -6.29 -15.56
CA VAL A 809 4.68 -6.22 -14.21
C VAL A 809 4.22 -4.79 -13.91
N CYS A 810 5.08 -3.79 -14.17
CA CYS A 810 4.75 -2.39 -13.88
C CYS A 810 3.61 -1.88 -14.78
N LEU A 811 3.68 -2.18 -16.08
CA LEU A 811 2.70 -1.73 -17.07
C LEU A 811 1.36 -2.46 -16.94
N LYS A 812 1.25 -3.51 -16.11
CA LYS A 812 -0.06 -4.07 -15.72
C LYS A 812 -0.96 -3.00 -15.11
N CYS A 813 -0.39 -2.11 -14.28
CA CYS A 813 -1.15 -1.06 -13.60
C CYS A 813 -0.84 0.34 -14.15
N HIS A 814 0.32 0.57 -14.74
CA HIS A 814 0.75 1.89 -15.23
C HIS A 814 0.52 2.11 -16.74
N SER A 815 -0.36 1.34 -17.37
CA SER A 815 -0.70 1.52 -18.78
C SER A 815 -2.21 1.46 -19.02
N ALA A 816 -2.64 1.77 -20.25
CA ALA A 816 -4.03 1.61 -20.67
C ALA A 816 -4.54 0.15 -20.68
N TYR A 817 -3.74 -0.82 -20.23
CA TYR A 817 -4.20 -2.17 -19.90
C TYR A 817 -5.21 -2.19 -18.75
N SER A 818 -5.02 -1.34 -17.73
CA SER A 818 -5.95 -1.16 -16.61
C SER A 818 -6.73 0.15 -16.75
N ASP A 819 -7.65 0.41 -15.82
CA ASP A 819 -8.14 1.78 -15.63
C ASP A 819 -6.97 2.64 -15.12
N LEU A 820 -6.75 3.80 -15.76
CA LEU A 820 -5.68 4.72 -15.40
C LEU A 820 -6.09 5.71 -14.31
N GLU A 821 -7.40 5.89 -14.08
CA GLU A 821 -7.97 6.74 -13.03
C GLU A 821 -7.40 8.17 -13.06
N GLY A 822 -7.36 8.76 -14.26
CA GLY A 822 -6.78 10.09 -14.51
C GLY A 822 -5.24 10.12 -14.52
N GLY A 823 -4.58 8.97 -14.32
CA GLY A 823 -3.12 8.81 -14.40
C GLY A 823 -2.58 8.79 -15.84
N ARG A 824 -1.25 8.80 -15.95
CA ARG A 824 -0.51 8.74 -17.22
C ARG A 824 -0.45 7.31 -17.75
N ASP A 825 -0.53 7.15 -19.07
CA ASP A 825 -0.25 5.89 -19.77
C ASP A 825 1.27 5.77 -19.97
N ILE A 826 1.96 5.12 -19.04
CA ILE A 826 3.42 5.01 -19.08
C ILE A 826 3.87 4.13 -20.25
N ALA A 827 3.08 3.13 -20.67
CA ALA A 827 3.40 2.31 -21.84
C ALA A 827 3.52 3.16 -23.10
N ALA A 828 2.60 4.12 -23.30
CA ALA A 828 2.66 5.05 -24.42
C ALA A 828 3.91 5.94 -24.41
N GLU A 829 4.44 6.26 -23.22
CA GLU A 829 5.63 7.11 -23.08
C GLU A 829 6.93 6.34 -23.26
N VAL A 830 7.00 5.08 -22.80
CA VAL A 830 8.20 4.23 -22.93
C VAL A 830 8.25 3.37 -24.20
N ASN A 831 7.20 3.45 -25.02
CA ASN A 831 7.08 2.77 -26.31
C ASN A 831 8.35 2.95 -27.16
N ASP A 832 9.02 1.83 -27.47
CA ASP A 832 10.30 1.81 -28.17
C ASP A 832 10.28 2.36 -29.61
N GLN A 833 9.09 2.59 -30.18
CA GLN A 833 8.91 3.25 -31.48
C GLN A 833 8.90 4.78 -31.40
N ASN A 834 8.79 5.37 -30.20
CA ASN A 834 8.80 6.81 -30.00
C ASN A 834 10.10 7.45 -30.49
N ALA A 835 10.04 8.74 -30.87
CA ALA A 835 11.18 9.50 -31.35
C ALA A 835 12.33 9.59 -30.33
N SER A 836 12.01 9.56 -29.03
CA SER A 836 12.98 9.40 -27.96
C SER A 836 12.38 8.73 -26.73
N VAL A 837 13.16 7.86 -26.07
CA VAL A 837 12.76 7.15 -24.84
C VAL A 837 13.96 6.87 -23.94
N HIS A 838 13.70 6.80 -22.64
CA HIS A 838 14.44 5.93 -21.73
C HIS A 838 13.99 4.49 -21.97
N ALA A 839 14.84 3.73 -22.65
CA ALA A 839 14.53 2.43 -23.22
C ALA A 839 14.33 1.33 -22.16
N VAL A 840 13.08 0.99 -21.81
CA VAL A 840 12.78 -0.17 -20.94
C VAL A 840 12.31 -1.41 -21.70
N GLU A 841 11.69 -1.23 -22.87
CA GLU A 841 11.22 -2.34 -23.72
C GLU A 841 12.32 -2.85 -24.64
N GLY A 842 13.13 -1.94 -25.19
CA GLY A 842 14.21 -2.26 -26.11
C GLY A 842 15.04 -1.03 -26.45
N ALA A 843 16.29 -1.25 -26.88
CA ALA A 843 17.21 -0.18 -27.22
C ALA A 843 16.69 0.66 -28.40
N SER A 844 16.61 1.98 -28.23
CA SER A 844 16.19 2.91 -29.29
C SER A 844 17.36 3.34 -30.18
N ALA A 845 17.06 3.70 -31.43
CA ALA A 845 18.05 4.09 -32.45
C ALA A 845 18.57 5.53 -32.22
N THR A 846 19.50 5.68 -31.28
CA THR A 846 20.48 6.77 -31.05
C THR A 846 20.18 8.20 -31.53
N VAL A 847 20.06 9.13 -30.57
CA VAL A 847 20.17 10.59 -30.79
C VAL A 847 21.23 11.28 -29.89
N ALA A 848 21.63 10.68 -28.76
CA ALA A 848 22.62 11.24 -27.82
C ALA A 848 24.05 10.66 -28.03
N GLN A 849 25.10 11.38 -27.61
CA GLN A 849 26.48 10.88 -27.71
C GLN A 849 26.87 10.03 -26.50
N ASN A 850 27.62 8.94 -26.71
CA ASN A 850 28.15 8.14 -25.59
C ASN A 850 29.03 8.95 -24.62
N GLY A 851 29.64 10.04 -25.08
CA GLY A 851 30.43 10.93 -24.24
C GLY A 851 29.65 11.64 -23.14
N SER A 852 28.32 11.70 -23.21
CA SER A 852 27.46 12.41 -22.25
C SER A 852 26.96 11.54 -21.08
N PHE A 853 27.32 10.26 -21.04
CA PHE A 853 26.87 9.31 -20.01
C PHE A 853 27.96 8.94 -19.01
N THR A 854 27.56 8.60 -17.78
CA THR A 854 28.44 8.13 -16.69
C THR A 854 28.08 6.71 -16.26
N GLY A 855 28.83 6.12 -15.32
CA GLY A 855 28.44 4.84 -14.69
C GLY A 855 28.43 3.61 -15.60
N GLY A 856 29.01 3.70 -16.80
CA GLY A 856 28.96 2.64 -17.82
C GLY A 856 27.68 2.65 -18.67
N TRP A 857 26.78 3.62 -18.44
CA TRP A 857 25.63 3.86 -19.30
C TRP A 857 26.04 4.40 -20.66
N THR A 858 25.22 4.13 -21.66
CA THR A 858 25.44 4.51 -23.06
C THR A 858 24.11 4.87 -23.71
N ASN A 859 24.16 5.50 -24.88
CA ASN A 859 22.96 5.93 -25.61
C ASN A 859 22.06 4.79 -26.13
N ASN A 860 22.48 3.53 -25.99
CA ASN A 860 21.72 2.33 -26.38
C ASN A 860 21.50 1.36 -25.22
N SER A 861 21.73 1.79 -23.97
CA SER A 861 21.43 1.00 -22.79
C SER A 861 19.93 0.75 -22.67
N VAL A 862 19.55 -0.48 -22.31
CA VAL A 862 18.20 -0.83 -21.88
C VAL A 862 18.18 -0.77 -20.36
N LEU A 863 17.17 -0.10 -19.81
CA LEU A 863 16.99 0.12 -18.38
C LEU A 863 15.91 -0.81 -17.83
N PHE A 864 16.00 -1.04 -16.54
CA PHE A 864 14.90 -1.51 -15.73
C PHE A 864 14.09 -0.32 -15.20
N CYS A 865 12.81 -0.51 -14.94
CA CYS A 865 11.99 0.48 -14.24
C CYS A 865 12.66 0.83 -12.90
N LYS A 866 13.20 -0.18 -12.21
CA LYS A 866 13.86 0.00 -10.91
C LYS A 866 15.21 0.73 -10.96
N ASP A 867 15.78 0.96 -12.14
CA ASP A 867 17.03 1.74 -12.26
C ASP A 867 16.76 3.23 -11.97
N CYS A 868 15.50 3.65 -12.07
CA CYS A 868 15.02 4.97 -11.65
C CYS A 868 14.13 4.90 -10.42
N HIS A 869 13.31 3.85 -10.31
CA HIS A 869 12.31 3.69 -9.26
C HIS A 869 12.76 2.78 -8.12
N GLY A 870 12.54 3.21 -6.87
CA GLY A 870 12.87 2.44 -5.68
C GLY A 870 13.22 3.35 -4.53
N SER A 871 13.85 2.79 -3.50
CA SER A 871 14.40 3.54 -2.37
C SER A 871 15.93 3.54 -2.40
N SER A 872 16.53 4.68 -2.08
CA SER A 872 17.96 4.75 -1.75
C SER A 872 18.24 4.42 -0.28
N ASP A 873 17.21 4.30 0.56
CA ASP A 873 17.36 3.91 1.96
C ASP A 873 17.67 2.40 2.09
N PRO A 874 18.89 2.03 2.51
CA PRO A 874 19.28 0.63 2.66
C PRO A 874 18.52 -0.09 3.78
N ALA A 875 17.82 0.62 4.67
CA ALA A 875 16.98 0.03 5.72
C ALA A 875 15.62 -0.47 5.17
N THR A 876 15.21 0.00 3.99
CA THR A 876 13.92 -0.39 3.40
C THR A 876 14.03 -1.63 2.50
N PRO A 877 12.93 -2.40 2.33
CA PRO A 877 12.90 -3.53 1.40
C PRO A 877 13.27 -3.13 -0.03
N VAL A 878 14.30 -3.78 -0.58
CA VAL A 878 14.79 -3.53 -1.95
C VAL A 878 13.67 -3.73 -2.97
N GLY A 879 13.42 -2.70 -3.77
CA GLY A 879 12.41 -2.70 -4.83
C GLY A 879 11.63 -1.39 -4.87
N THR A 880 10.60 -1.38 -5.71
CA THR A 880 9.69 -0.24 -5.88
C THR A 880 8.56 -0.32 -4.86
N HIS A 881 8.85 -0.14 -3.57
CA HIS A 881 7.82 -0.19 -2.52
C HIS A 881 7.47 1.19 -2.00
N SER A 882 8.42 1.89 -1.40
CA SER A 882 8.28 3.27 -0.94
C SER A 882 9.56 4.05 -1.22
N SER A 883 9.45 5.36 -1.35
CA SER A 883 10.59 6.26 -1.38
C SER A 883 10.20 7.61 -0.81
N ALA A 884 11.18 8.30 -0.25
CA ALA A 884 11.02 9.69 0.12
C ALA A 884 11.03 10.63 -1.10
N GLU A 885 11.48 10.15 -2.26
CA GLU A 885 11.47 10.88 -3.53
C GLU A 885 10.28 10.42 -4.36
N ALA A 886 9.33 11.31 -4.64
CA ALA A 886 8.17 10.98 -5.45
C ALA A 886 8.46 11.14 -6.97
N PRO A 887 7.88 10.29 -7.85
CA PRO A 887 7.06 9.10 -7.58
C PRO A 887 7.92 7.83 -7.42
N ILE A 888 8.16 7.41 -6.17
CA ILE A 888 9.00 6.26 -5.78
C ILE A 888 10.34 6.23 -6.55
N LEU A 889 11.13 7.29 -6.46
CA LEU A 889 12.41 7.43 -7.15
C LEU A 889 13.60 7.13 -6.23
N LEU A 890 14.70 6.62 -6.79
CA LEU A 890 15.92 6.41 -6.02
C LEU A 890 16.55 7.72 -5.53
N LYS A 891 16.33 8.81 -6.25
CA LYS A 891 16.98 10.12 -6.08
C LYS A 891 16.02 11.25 -6.47
N PRO A 892 16.26 12.48 -5.97
CA PRO A 892 15.42 13.64 -6.28
C PRO A 892 15.32 13.93 -7.78
N TYR A 893 14.13 14.32 -8.22
CA TYR A 893 13.85 14.77 -9.60
C TYR A 893 12.93 16.00 -9.62
N LEU A 894 12.00 16.07 -8.67
CA LEU A 894 11.05 17.17 -8.46
C LEU A 894 11.48 17.98 -7.23
N GLY A 895 11.13 19.28 -7.18
CA GLY A 895 11.50 20.17 -6.07
C GLY A 895 12.99 20.26 -5.74
N VAL A 896 13.86 20.06 -6.72
CA VAL A 896 15.31 20.08 -6.54
C VAL A 896 15.95 20.99 -7.58
N SER A 897 16.97 21.73 -7.16
CA SER A 897 17.71 22.65 -8.02
C SER A 897 18.55 21.87 -9.04
N PRO A 898 18.67 22.30 -10.32
CA PRO A 898 19.54 21.65 -11.31
C PRO A 898 21.02 21.61 -10.92
N SER A 899 21.41 22.44 -9.94
CA SER A 899 22.75 22.48 -9.36
C SER A 899 23.07 21.30 -8.46
N ASP A 900 22.06 20.58 -7.97
CA ASP A 900 22.24 19.44 -7.08
C ASP A 900 22.84 18.25 -7.85
N THR A 901 24.05 17.85 -7.46
CA THR A 901 24.77 16.72 -8.07
C THR A 901 24.11 15.36 -7.79
N ASP A 902 23.23 15.29 -6.80
CA ASP A 902 22.54 14.06 -6.39
C ASP A 902 21.23 13.81 -7.13
N MET A 903 20.79 14.71 -8.03
CA MET A 903 19.62 14.49 -8.89
C MET A 903 19.65 13.13 -9.62
N LEU A 904 18.46 12.55 -9.81
CA LEU A 904 18.26 11.27 -10.48
C LEU A 904 18.94 11.20 -11.84
N CYS A 905 18.78 12.24 -12.66
CA CYS A 905 19.31 12.31 -14.01
C CYS A 905 20.84 12.09 -14.05
N TYR A 906 21.57 12.59 -13.06
CA TYR A 906 23.03 12.49 -13.01
C TYR A 906 23.55 11.10 -12.66
N SER A 907 22.66 10.15 -12.36
CA SER A 907 23.01 8.73 -12.23
C SER A 907 23.44 8.12 -13.56
N CYS A 908 22.89 8.64 -14.67
CA CYS A 908 23.20 8.18 -16.03
C CYS A 908 23.86 9.26 -16.87
N HIS A 909 23.48 10.53 -16.67
CA HIS A 909 23.95 11.68 -17.43
C HIS A 909 25.11 12.39 -16.72
N LYS A 910 26.14 12.83 -17.46
CA LYS A 910 27.27 13.54 -16.85
C LYS A 910 26.88 14.95 -16.41
N TYR A 911 27.00 15.22 -15.11
CA TYR A 911 26.91 16.58 -14.55
C TYR A 911 27.86 17.58 -15.25
N SER A 912 29.02 17.10 -15.71
CA SER A 912 30.01 17.92 -16.44
C SER A 912 29.56 18.36 -17.84
N VAL A 913 28.63 17.64 -18.46
CA VAL A 913 28.04 18.01 -19.76
C VAL A 913 26.79 18.86 -19.55
N TYR A 914 25.88 18.38 -18.71
CA TYR A 914 24.54 18.96 -18.64
C TYR A 914 24.43 20.14 -17.66
N TYR A 915 25.27 20.29 -16.62
CA TYR A 915 25.17 21.45 -15.73
C TYR A 915 26.36 22.40 -15.86
N THR A 916 27.56 21.92 -15.54
CA THR A 916 28.76 22.79 -15.57
C THR A 916 29.26 23.08 -16.98
N SER A 917 28.82 22.30 -17.96
CA SER A 917 29.16 22.41 -19.38
C SER A 917 30.67 22.34 -19.70
N VAL A 918 31.52 21.99 -18.73
CA VAL A 918 32.97 21.89 -18.94
C VAL A 918 33.35 20.83 -19.97
N ASP A 919 32.50 19.82 -20.13
CA ASP A 919 32.67 18.73 -21.10
C ASP A 919 31.73 18.88 -22.32
N ASP A 920 30.88 19.91 -22.38
CA ASP A 920 29.89 20.13 -23.46
C ASP A 920 30.53 20.82 -24.67
N THR A 921 31.17 20.02 -25.51
CA THR A 921 31.85 20.43 -26.75
C THR A 921 31.14 19.87 -27.98
N GLY A 922 31.44 20.40 -29.17
CA GLY A 922 30.89 19.85 -30.43
C GLY A 922 31.22 18.38 -30.71
N THR A 923 32.13 17.75 -29.95
CA THR A 923 32.51 16.31 -30.08
C THR A 923 32.14 15.44 -28.88
N THR A 924 31.72 16.04 -27.78
CA THR A 924 31.24 15.39 -26.56
C THR A 924 30.20 16.33 -25.99
N GLY A 925 28.91 16.10 -26.13
CA GLY A 925 27.99 17.18 -25.75
C GLY A 925 26.52 16.85 -25.72
N SER A 926 25.77 17.84 -25.25
CA SER A 926 24.31 17.87 -25.14
C SER A 926 23.60 17.99 -26.50
N PHE A 927 24.35 18.37 -27.55
CA PHE A 927 23.82 18.80 -28.86
C PHE A 927 22.93 20.05 -28.79
N PHE A 928 23.08 20.84 -27.73
CA PHE A 928 22.44 22.14 -27.59
C PHE A 928 23.53 23.22 -27.46
N TYR A 929 24.07 23.62 -28.61
CA TYR A 929 25.28 24.42 -28.71
C TYR A 929 25.13 25.53 -29.76
N ASN A 930 25.72 26.70 -29.54
CA ASN A 930 25.74 27.81 -30.48
C ASN A 930 27.17 28.33 -30.67
N THR A 931 27.84 27.87 -31.71
CA THR A 931 29.24 28.23 -31.99
C THR A 931 29.45 29.74 -32.22
N ALA A 932 28.42 30.48 -32.61
CA ALA A 932 28.46 31.93 -32.82
C ALA A 932 28.14 32.73 -31.55
N GLY A 933 27.70 32.08 -30.47
CA GLY A 933 27.32 32.71 -29.20
C GLY A 933 28.53 33.07 -28.32
N VAL A 934 28.31 34.03 -27.41
CA VAL A 934 29.31 34.39 -26.38
C VAL A 934 29.38 33.32 -25.29
N ALA A 935 28.27 32.63 -25.04
CA ALA A 935 28.17 31.40 -24.25
C ALA A 935 27.69 30.29 -25.20
N PRO A 936 28.60 29.49 -25.77
CA PRO A 936 28.24 28.57 -26.83
C PRO A 936 27.55 27.29 -26.29
N GLU A 937 27.75 26.92 -25.03
CA GLU A 937 27.07 25.79 -24.38
C GLU A 937 25.66 26.19 -23.91
N LEU A 938 24.66 26.09 -24.80
CA LEU A 938 23.30 26.57 -24.49
C LEU A 938 22.63 25.77 -23.38
N HIS A 939 22.98 24.50 -23.18
CA HIS A 939 22.44 23.73 -22.06
C HIS A 939 22.82 24.38 -20.71
N GLY A 940 24.10 24.68 -20.50
CA GLY A 940 24.59 25.38 -19.31
C GLY A 940 24.01 26.79 -19.15
N LEU A 941 23.77 27.50 -20.26
CA LEU A 941 23.08 28.80 -20.21
C LEU A 941 21.70 28.68 -19.55
N HIS A 942 20.89 27.68 -19.92
CA HIS A 942 19.53 27.57 -19.39
C HIS A 942 19.50 26.97 -17.97
N VAL A 943 20.29 25.92 -17.70
CA VAL A 943 20.18 25.21 -16.42
C VAL A 943 21.11 25.75 -15.33
N ARG A 944 22.30 26.25 -15.67
CA ARG A 944 23.26 26.78 -14.69
C ARG A 944 23.13 28.28 -14.52
N GLU A 945 23.14 29.03 -15.62
CA GLU A 945 23.11 30.50 -15.55
C GLU A 945 21.68 31.01 -15.23
N HIS A 946 20.66 30.48 -15.93
CA HIS A 946 19.26 30.85 -15.68
C HIS A 946 18.53 29.95 -14.67
N GLY A 947 19.15 28.86 -14.21
CA GLY A 947 18.60 28.03 -13.12
C GLY A 947 17.35 27.23 -13.48
N PHE A 948 17.11 26.91 -14.76
CA PHE A 948 15.91 26.16 -15.14
C PHE A 948 16.00 24.68 -14.79
N GLY A 949 14.91 24.14 -14.23
CA GLY A 949 14.81 22.72 -13.89
C GLY A 949 14.79 21.82 -15.13
N CYS A 950 15.34 20.60 -15.02
CA CYS A 950 15.39 19.63 -16.11
C CYS A 950 13.98 19.28 -16.65
N ALA A 951 13.00 19.12 -15.75
CA ALA A 951 11.60 18.80 -16.06
C ALA A 951 10.87 19.91 -16.83
N SER A 952 11.47 21.10 -16.92
CA SER A 952 10.89 22.22 -17.65
C SER A 952 11.09 22.09 -19.15
N CYS A 953 12.14 21.39 -19.58
CA CYS A 953 12.39 21.09 -20.99
C CYS A 953 12.16 19.63 -21.34
N HIS A 954 12.40 18.71 -20.40
CA HIS A 954 12.41 17.28 -20.67
C HIS A 954 11.20 16.53 -20.08
N VAL A 955 10.72 15.54 -20.82
CA VAL A 955 9.88 14.46 -20.28
C VAL A 955 10.76 13.41 -19.60
N SER A 956 10.22 12.71 -18.61
CA SER A 956 10.96 11.72 -17.82
C SER A 956 11.09 10.34 -18.49
N HIS A 957 10.20 10.00 -19.42
CA HIS A 957 10.15 8.67 -20.05
C HIS A 957 10.43 8.74 -21.55
N GLY A 958 9.52 9.30 -22.34
CA GLY A 958 9.70 9.41 -23.77
C GLY A 958 8.68 10.29 -24.45
N SER A 959 9.01 10.71 -25.68
CA SER A 959 8.21 11.59 -26.50
C SER A 959 7.91 10.92 -27.85
N PRO A 960 6.63 10.78 -28.24
CA PRO A 960 6.27 10.19 -29.52
C PRO A 960 6.78 10.99 -30.73
N THR A 961 6.92 12.31 -30.59
CA THR A 961 7.21 13.23 -31.70
C THR A 961 8.56 13.91 -31.58
N GLU A 962 9.02 14.18 -30.36
CA GLU A 962 10.25 14.95 -30.14
C GLU A 962 11.44 14.04 -29.87
N GLU A 963 12.59 14.40 -30.44
CA GLU A 963 13.85 13.74 -30.07
C GLU A 963 14.37 14.27 -28.72
N ARG A 964 15.36 13.59 -28.14
CA ARG A 964 16.10 14.01 -26.91
C ARG A 964 15.20 14.27 -25.69
N LEU A 965 14.09 13.54 -25.59
CA LEU A 965 13.14 13.63 -24.48
C LEU A 965 12.60 15.04 -24.29
N ILE A 966 12.54 15.84 -25.35
CA ILE A 966 12.02 17.19 -25.26
C ILE A 966 10.50 17.14 -25.16
N ARG A 967 9.94 18.04 -24.35
CA ARG A 967 8.49 18.21 -24.26
C ARG A 967 7.96 18.85 -25.55
N SER A 968 6.83 18.34 -26.05
CA SER A 968 6.20 18.89 -27.25
C SER A 968 5.60 20.29 -27.05
N ASP A 969 5.38 20.71 -25.80
CA ASP A 969 4.76 21.99 -25.45
C ASP A 969 5.76 23.16 -25.31
N ILE A 970 7.08 22.91 -25.37
CA ILE A 970 8.09 23.97 -25.24
C ILE A 970 8.48 24.63 -26.58
N GLY A 971 7.80 24.30 -27.68
CA GLY A 971 8.01 24.95 -28.98
C GLY A 971 9.47 24.91 -29.46
N PHE A 972 10.18 23.82 -29.17
CA PHE A 972 11.55 23.58 -29.59
C PHE A 972 11.55 22.86 -30.94
N VAL A 973 12.27 23.42 -31.91
CA VAL A 973 12.37 22.90 -33.27
C VAL A 973 13.82 22.57 -33.55
N LEU A 974 14.06 21.31 -33.93
CA LEU A 974 15.38 20.83 -34.32
C LEU A 974 15.81 21.43 -35.67
N PRO A 975 17.11 21.66 -35.87
CA PRO A 975 17.64 22.14 -37.13
C PRO A 975 17.39 21.16 -38.29
N ASP A 976 16.87 21.65 -39.42
CA ASP A 976 16.90 20.97 -40.72
C ASP A 976 18.28 21.13 -41.40
N ALA A 977 19.06 22.14 -41.00
CA ALA A 977 20.42 22.46 -41.44
C ALA A 977 21.29 22.91 -40.25
N PRO A 978 22.63 22.86 -40.33
CA PRO A 978 23.53 23.08 -39.17
C PRO A 978 23.34 24.36 -38.36
N ASP A 979 22.63 25.37 -38.88
CA ASP A 979 22.47 26.70 -38.27
C ASP A 979 20.99 27.20 -38.17
N ASP A 980 19.97 26.33 -38.21
CA ASP A 980 18.56 26.76 -38.35
C ASP A 980 17.56 26.25 -37.27
N GLY A 981 18.03 25.64 -36.18
CA GLY A 981 17.17 25.24 -35.07
C GLY A 981 16.51 26.45 -34.42
N SER A 982 15.30 26.34 -33.85
CA SER A 982 14.64 27.48 -33.18
C SER A 982 13.82 27.09 -31.96
N CYS A 983 13.68 28.01 -31.00
CA CYS A 983 12.75 27.87 -29.87
C CYS A 983 11.79 29.08 -29.84
N THR A 984 10.49 28.82 -29.66
CA THR A 984 9.43 29.85 -29.73
C THR A 984 8.43 29.80 -28.59
N ASN A 985 8.85 29.41 -27.38
CA ASN A 985 7.94 29.33 -26.22
C ASN A 985 7.76 30.66 -25.46
N ALA A 986 6.92 30.60 -24.42
CA ALA A 986 6.63 31.71 -23.52
C ALA A 986 7.86 32.28 -22.80
N CYS A 987 8.95 31.52 -22.64
CA CYS A 987 10.20 32.03 -22.08
C CYS A 987 10.95 32.97 -23.07
N HIS A 988 10.52 33.02 -24.34
CA HIS A 988 11.09 33.86 -25.41
C HIS A 988 10.03 34.83 -26.00
N THR A 989 9.37 35.61 -25.15
CA THR A 989 8.25 36.53 -25.44
C THR A 989 8.46 37.59 -26.52
N ALA A 990 9.65 37.77 -27.08
CA ALA A 990 9.90 38.77 -28.14
C ALA A 990 9.55 38.29 -29.57
N GLY A 991 9.02 37.06 -29.73
CA GLY A 991 8.66 36.51 -31.05
C GLY A 991 9.85 36.29 -32.00
N ALA A 992 11.08 36.48 -31.53
CA ALA A 992 12.29 36.20 -32.28
C ALA A 992 12.59 34.71 -32.18
N LYS A 993 12.59 34.01 -33.32
CA LYS A 993 13.22 32.69 -33.41
C LYS A 993 14.68 32.83 -32.98
N HIS A 994 15.05 32.21 -31.86
CA HIS A 994 16.44 32.14 -31.44
C HIS A 994 17.11 30.97 -32.14
N SER A 995 17.98 31.28 -33.12
CA SER A 995 18.69 30.27 -33.90
C SER A 995 19.81 29.60 -33.09
N TYR A 996 19.95 28.27 -33.21
CA TYR A 996 21.07 27.51 -32.64
C TYR A 996 21.62 26.47 -33.65
N THR A 997 22.81 25.94 -33.35
CA THR A 997 23.56 25.04 -34.24
C THR A 997 23.64 23.61 -33.69
N ARG A 998 23.87 22.60 -34.55
CA ARG A 998 24.11 21.21 -34.10
C ARG A 998 25.58 20.93 -33.79
#